data_AF-A0A932DN83-F1
#
_entry.id   AF-A0A932DN83-F1
#
_cell.length_a   1.000
_cell.length_b   1.000
_cell.length_c   1.000
_cell.angle_alpha   90.00
_cell.angle_beta   90.00
_cell.angle_gamma   90.00
#
_symmetry.space_group_name_H-M   'P 1'
#
loop_
_entity.id
_entity.type
_entity.pdbx_description
1 polymer ?
#
loop_
_entity_poly.entity_id
_entity_poly.type
_entity_poly.pdbx_seq_one_letter_code
_entity_poly.pdbx_strand_id
1 'polypeptide(L)'
;MERRKKMTQITKNITDIIVAGSFLLFLFLPQASQAAPKLLNTVGSVEHYTYSSSCSGTGTQNLIVNTTQSSYSNIYFFFHGQTSPSPKGFCEGAFQLCSRAKEQPSSLFVGVSMKGSGNQWVSKVDFPCLYNEAKTQLDELGIPMPSSVNMAAFSYGGRALQNIFNQGKQQGNVKSTLFFDACFGSWCSDVAKKSSSIRGSQYMYASSATDNDNGKKNQEAAAAAIKASSDATRYVHVPVNNHGLIPNICFWDHINSDLCQGKGVLKSSSDLPQTPAEPVQNPAGKGNFGKECDTDADCPVGNECEQSIHPNGKEYCVCEEDAHCVEEYGGDPKEWTCSNGSNASYELNYCLKGSTPYYPIGENPAAKNATSDVGRAFDGAALSESEIQKLLKKPVPKIRIPGLEFSEISVEGLSSMDAGGKTYLNIPFLGQYIASLYKYLIILITVVSTVFLIIGGMQWILGGSGSGKEEIKQRMINSLIGLIVALSSYVILHTINPDLVQFKALKVLYAQPNEFFATPPENDEDNPNLPADTTIAAKPNAQDEVTSDLFMETGINGPKANGWQIWQSFSENQKKEVLPHLFKLIAACPGEGNLTNITGIPGWNGMKINSQALEPFRKANKLASELGFVLYPGGVYRPSATQLRLWNTGVAARYQRGLSGWENNQGKIARPSCKSPHLSGGAVDVNMKYIASGKKLAASDPFKITKSNYATKFLGDPYKIILEYIFNQAGWLRLCSEHWHFEYGVTVSYGRWDKTSRCWIGNETYDQPIPDSMKAEVNKIVGKNIL
;
A
#
# COMPACT_ATOMS: atom_id res chain seq x y z
N MET A 1 -68.70 -26.22 -13.94
CA MET A 1 -67.48 -26.60 -13.19
C MET A 1 -66.27 -25.73 -13.55
N GLU A 2 -66.04 -25.41 -14.83
CA GLU A 2 -64.98 -24.48 -15.28
C GLU A 2 -65.08 -23.05 -14.75
N ARG A 3 -66.28 -22.46 -14.66
CA ARG A 3 -66.44 -21.11 -14.08
C ARG A 3 -66.06 -21.04 -12.60
N ARG A 4 -66.23 -22.13 -11.84
CA ARG A 4 -65.77 -22.22 -10.45
C ARG A 4 -64.24 -22.31 -10.39
N LYS A 5 -63.59 -23.10 -11.26
CA LYS A 5 -62.12 -23.16 -11.35
C LYS A 5 -61.48 -21.82 -11.73
N LYS A 6 -62.08 -21.06 -12.65
CA LYS A 6 -61.62 -19.70 -13.01
C LYS A 6 -61.77 -18.69 -11.87
N MET A 7 -62.87 -18.73 -11.10
CA MET A 7 -63.04 -17.86 -9.94
C MET A 7 -62.09 -18.20 -8.79
N THR A 8 -61.78 -19.49 -8.57
CA THR A 8 -60.81 -19.92 -7.54
C THR A 8 -59.37 -19.51 -7.88
N GLN A 9 -59.00 -19.48 -9.17
CA GLN A 9 -57.68 -19.01 -9.61
C GLN A 9 -57.52 -17.49 -9.48
N ILE A 10 -58.58 -16.73 -9.78
CA ILE A 10 -58.58 -15.26 -9.66
C ILE A 10 -58.58 -14.84 -8.19
N THR A 11 -59.32 -15.53 -7.32
CA THR A 11 -59.27 -15.28 -5.87
C THR A 11 -57.90 -15.61 -5.30
N LYS A 12 -57.25 -16.71 -5.71
CA LYS A 12 -55.88 -17.03 -5.25
C LYS A 12 -54.85 -15.96 -5.66
N ASN A 13 -54.90 -15.47 -6.90
CA ASN A 13 -54.01 -14.40 -7.35
C ASN A 13 -54.27 -13.06 -6.62
N ILE A 14 -55.51 -12.76 -6.24
CA ILE A 14 -55.83 -11.55 -5.46
C ILE A 14 -55.37 -11.71 -4.00
N THR A 15 -55.50 -12.89 -3.40
CA THR A 15 -54.98 -13.15 -2.04
C THR A 15 -53.46 -13.11 -2.02
N ASP A 16 -52.77 -13.61 -3.05
CA ASP A 16 -51.30 -13.55 -3.15
C ASP A 16 -50.80 -12.11 -3.36
N ILE A 17 -51.56 -11.25 -4.08
CA ILE A 17 -51.27 -9.81 -4.23
C ILE A 17 -51.56 -9.03 -2.93
N ILE A 18 -52.61 -9.40 -2.17
CA ILE A 18 -52.94 -8.77 -0.88
C ILE A 18 -51.97 -9.22 0.21
N VAL A 19 -51.46 -10.46 0.19
CA VAL A 19 -50.41 -10.94 1.10
C VAL A 19 -49.05 -10.30 0.77
N ALA A 20 -48.74 -10.11 -0.53
CA ALA A 20 -47.57 -9.34 -0.96
C ALA A 20 -47.69 -7.84 -0.62
N GLY A 21 -48.90 -7.26 -0.71
CA GLY A 21 -49.19 -5.87 -0.35
C GLY A 21 -49.26 -5.62 1.17
N SER A 22 -49.66 -6.61 1.96
CA SER A 22 -49.72 -6.52 3.43
C SER A 22 -48.33 -6.65 4.06
N PHE A 23 -47.39 -7.33 3.39
CA PHE A 23 -45.98 -7.34 3.78
C PHE A 23 -45.30 -5.97 3.56
N LEU A 24 -45.80 -5.16 2.63
CA LEU A 24 -45.35 -3.79 2.37
C LEU A 24 -45.90 -2.78 3.38
N LEU A 25 -47.04 -3.03 4.03
CA LEU A 25 -47.61 -2.13 5.04
C LEU A 25 -47.06 -2.34 6.47
N PHE A 26 -46.46 -3.49 6.77
CA PHE A 26 -45.79 -3.72 8.07
C PHE A 26 -44.35 -3.16 8.12
N LEU A 27 -43.82 -2.63 7.00
CA LEU A 27 -42.51 -1.98 6.93
C LEU A 27 -42.54 -0.47 7.23
N PHE A 28 -43.73 0.11 7.47
CA PHE A 28 -43.90 1.52 7.80
C PHE A 28 -44.75 1.72 9.06
N LEU A 29 -44.40 1.02 10.15
CA LEU A 29 -44.68 1.61 11.45
C LEU A 29 -43.84 2.89 11.54
N PRO A 30 -44.42 4.07 11.77
CA PRO A 30 -43.64 5.28 11.98
C PRO A 30 -42.83 5.06 13.25
N GLN A 31 -41.54 4.73 13.08
CA GLN A 31 -40.57 4.86 14.16
C GLN A 31 -40.69 6.30 14.65
N ALA A 32 -40.82 6.46 15.97
CA ALA A 32 -40.95 7.76 16.61
C ALA A 32 -39.96 8.74 15.96
N SER A 33 -40.52 9.78 15.33
CA SER A 33 -39.76 10.80 14.59
C SER A 33 -38.63 11.31 15.47
N GLN A 34 -37.42 10.85 15.17
CA GLN A 34 -36.22 11.47 15.69
C GLN A 34 -36.10 12.82 14.99
N ALA A 35 -35.61 13.82 15.72
CA ALA A 35 -35.35 15.12 15.13
C ALA A 35 -34.39 14.96 13.94
N ALA A 36 -34.73 15.62 12.82
CA ALA A 36 -33.91 15.66 11.63
C ALA A 36 -32.47 16.10 11.95
N PRO A 37 -31.47 15.64 11.18
CA PRO A 37 -30.08 15.92 11.49
C PRO A 37 -29.80 17.41 11.30
N LYS A 38 -29.20 18.04 12.31
CA LYS A 38 -28.89 19.47 12.30
C LYS A 38 -27.51 19.71 11.71
N LEU A 39 -27.43 20.51 10.65
CA LEU A 39 -26.15 20.99 10.12
C LEU A 39 -25.41 21.78 11.20
N LEU A 40 -24.20 21.35 11.54
CA LEU A 40 -23.34 22.00 12.52
C LEU A 40 -22.41 23.01 11.85
N ASN A 41 -21.67 22.57 10.83
CA ASN A 41 -20.75 23.39 10.05
C ASN A 41 -20.46 22.76 8.67
N THR A 42 -19.81 23.54 7.81
CA THR A 42 -19.38 23.16 6.47
C THR A 42 -17.89 23.46 6.31
N VAL A 43 -17.11 22.46 5.88
CA VAL A 43 -15.66 22.55 5.65
C VAL A 43 -15.39 22.28 4.17
N GLY A 44 -15.37 23.36 3.37
CA GLY A 44 -15.27 23.23 1.91
C GLY A 44 -16.51 22.55 1.32
N SER A 45 -16.33 21.39 0.69
CA SER A 45 -17.43 20.57 0.14
C SER A 45 -17.98 19.53 1.11
N VAL A 46 -17.57 19.56 2.37
CA VAL A 46 -17.98 18.58 3.38
C VAL A 46 -18.90 19.24 4.38
N GLU A 47 -20.08 18.67 4.56
CA GLU A 47 -21.06 19.08 5.56
C GLU A 47 -21.02 18.13 6.76
N HIS A 48 -21.05 18.69 7.96
CA HIS A 48 -21.04 17.95 9.21
C HIS A 48 -22.35 18.22 9.95
N TYR A 49 -23.15 17.17 10.05
CA TYR A 49 -24.43 17.13 10.74
C TYR A 49 -24.30 16.46 12.10
N THR A 50 -25.20 16.81 13.01
CA THR A 50 -25.34 16.19 14.32
C THR A 50 -26.80 15.87 14.62
N TYR A 51 -27.04 14.77 15.33
CA TYR A 51 -28.38 14.37 15.75
C TYR A 51 -28.32 13.69 17.12
N SER A 52 -29.41 13.82 17.87
CA SER A 52 -29.54 13.19 19.19
C SER A 52 -29.94 11.73 19.02
N SER A 53 -29.09 10.82 19.50
CA SER A 53 -29.40 9.39 19.40
C SER A 53 -30.38 8.93 20.45
N SER A 54 -31.28 8.05 20.02
CA SER A 54 -32.23 7.32 20.86
C SER A 54 -31.64 6.02 21.41
N CYS A 55 -30.53 5.55 20.84
CA CYS A 55 -29.91 4.28 21.21
C CYS A 55 -29.35 4.32 22.63
N SER A 56 -29.47 3.21 23.36
CA SER A 56 -29.03 3.14 24.75
C SER A 56 -27.54 3.46 24.92
N GLY A 57 -27.20 4.28 25.92
CA GLY A 57 -25.81 4.60 26.23
C GLY A 57 -25.12 5.53 25.24
N THR A 58 -25.85 6.19 24.34
CA THR A 58 -25.27 7.06 23.29
C THR A 58 -25.50 8.56 23.55
N GLY A 59 -24.62 9.39 22.99
CA GLY A 59 -24.71 10.86 22.99
C GLY A 59 -25.17 11.42 21.64
N THR A 60 -24.82 12.67 21.36
CA THR A 60 -25.02 13.30 20.04
C THR A 60 -24.11 12.66 19.01
N GLN A 61 -24.70 12.05 17.98
CA GLN A 61 -23.96 11.40 16.89
C GLN A 61 -23.56 12.41 15.83
N ASN A 62 -22.58 12.02 15.01
CA ASN A 62 -21.98 12.87 13.99
C ASN A 62 -22.13 12.20 12.63
N LEU A 63 -22.64 12.93 11.64
CA LEU A 63 -22.78 12.47 10.28
C LEU A 63 -22.02 13.43 9.35
N ILE A 64 -21.04 12.93 8.61
CA ILE A 64 -20.14 13.74 7.78
C ILE A 64 -20.24 13.28 6.34
N VAL A 65 -20.59 14.22 5.46
CA VAL A 65 -21.05 13.96 4.09
C VAL A 65 -20.33 14.91 3.12
N ASN A 66 -19.85 14.40 2.00
CA ASN A 66 -19.23 15.23 0.96
C ASN A 66 -20.23 15.56 -0.15
N THR A 67 -20.75 16.79 -0.17
CA THR A 67 -21.85 17.22 -1.04
C THR A 67 -21.50 17.29 -2.53
N THR A 68 -20.24 17.03 -2.91
CA THR A 68 -19.87 16.85 -4.33
C THR A 68 -20.41 15.55 -4.93
N GLN A 69 -20.87 14.60 -4.11
CA GLN A 69 -21.45 13.34 -4.57
C GLN A 69 -22.94 13.26 -4.23
N SER A 70 -23.71 12.70 -5.15
CA SER A 70 -25.13 12.35 -4.95
C SER A 70 -25.34 10.87 -4.61
N SER A 71 -24.28 10.07 -4.63
CA SER A 71 -24.30 8.66 -4.25
C SER A 71 -22.97 8.24 -3.60
N TYR A 72 -23.04 7.31 -2.66
CA TYR A 72 -21.89 6.89 -1.86
C TYR A 72 -21.77 5.37 -1.90
N SER A 73 -20.53 4.89 -2.05
CA SER A 73 -20.24 3.45 -2.09
C SER A 73 -19.94 2.89 -0.70
N ASN A 74 -19.43 3.73 0.21
CA ASN A 74 -18.92 3.32 1.51
C ASN A 74 -19.48 4.18 2.65
N ILE A 75 -19.80 3.54 3.77
CA ILE A 75 -20.06 4.21 5.06
C ILE A 75 -19.08 3.71 6.10
N TYR A 76 -18.45 4.64 6.84
CA TYR A 76 -17.53 4.34 7.93
C TYR A 76 -18.17 4.66 9.28
N PHE A 77 -18.35 3.65 10.13
CA PHE A 77 -18.71 3.87 11.53
C PHE A 77 -17.42 3.94 12.37
N PHE A 78 -17.11 5.12 12.89
CA PHE A 78 -15.87 5.40 13.62
C PHE A 78 -16.09 5.44 15.13
N PHE A 79 -15.61 4.41 15.82
CA PHE A 79 -15.64 4.26 17.28
C PHE A 79 -14.31 4.75 17.89
N HIS A 80 -14.35 5.66 18.84
CA HIS A 80 -13.13 6.13 19.53
C HIS A 80 -13.13 5.76 21.01
N GLY A 81 -11.98 5.91 21.66
CA GLY A 81 -11.83 5.65 23.09
C GLY A 81 -12.25 6.76 24.06
N GLN A 82 -12.38 8.00 23.60
CA GLN A 82 -12.87 9.12 24.42
C GLN A 82 -14.37 8.99 24.75
N THR A 83 -14.85 9.73 25.74
CA THR A 83 -16.27 9.74 26.11
C THR A 83 -16.92 10.98 25.51
N SER A 84 -17.88 10.82 24.59
CA SER A 84 -18.58 11.92 23.92
C SER A 84 -17.65 13.07 23.44
N PRO A 85 -16.76 12.84 22.46
CA PRO A 85 -15.94 13.89 21.90
C PRO A 85 -16.84 14.99 21.36
N SER A 86 -16.38 16.23 21.45
CA SER A 86 -17.08 17.32 20.78
C SER A 86 -17.22 16.98 19.29
N PRO A 87 -18.33 17.39 18.64
CA PRO A 87 -18.45 17.25 17.19
C PRO A 87 -17.23 17.78 16.42
N LYS A 88 -16.66 18.91 16.87
CA LYS A 88 -15.40 19.46 16.32
C LYS A 88 -14.24 18.46 16.38
N GLY A 89 -14.17 17.64 17.42
CA GLY A 89 -13.17 16.58 17.59
C GLY A 89 -13.18 15.54 16.48
N PHE A 90 -14.36 15.19 15.95
CA PHE A 90 -14.52 14.27 14.82
C PHE A 90 -14.15 14.92 13.49
N CYS A 91 -14.70 16.10 13.19
CA CYS A 91 -14.57 16.72 11.87
C CYS A 91 -13.18 17.34 11.64
N GLU A 92 -12.75 18.29 12.49
CA GLU A 92 -11.53 19.10 12.32
C GLU A 92 -10.47 18.85 13.41
N GLY A 93 -10.83 18.13 14.46
CA GLY A 93 -9.95 17.82 15.59
C GLY A 93 -9.04 16.64 15.34
N ALA A 94 -8.80 15.84 16.38
CA ALA A 94 -7.80 14.76 16.35
C ALA A 94 -8.07 13.70 15.26
N PHE A 95 -9.34 13.47 14.90
CA PHE A 95 -9.73 12.40 13.97
C PHE A 95 -9.84 12.85 12.50
N GLN A 96 -9.93 14.16 12.25
CA GLN A 96 -9.95 14.78 10.92
C GLN A 96 -10.90 14.13 9.89
N LEU A 97 -12.07 13.62 10.31
CA LEU A 97 -12.98 12.88 9.44
C LEU A 97 -13.52 13.75 8.28
N CYS A 98 -13.58 15.07 8.43
CA CYS A 98 -13.93 15.96 7.32
C CYS A 98 -12.83 16.02 6.25
N SER A 99 -11.55 15.94 6.64
CA SER A 99 -10.45 15.78 5.67
C SER A 99 -10.58 14.44 4.93
N ARG A 100 -10.89 13.36 5.66
CA ARG A 100 -11.09 12.03 5.06
C ARG A 100 -12.25 12.03 4.06
N ALA A 101 -13.40 12.62 4.41
CA ALA A 101 -14.53 12.78 3.50
C ALA A 101 -14.19 13.62 2.25
N LYS A 102 -13.28 14.60 2.37
CA LYS A 102 -12.78 15.37 1.23
C LYS A 102 -11.83 14.57 0.33
N GLU A 103 -10.95 13.77 0.94
CA GLU A 103 -9.97 12.93 0.24
C GLU A 103 -10.64 11.79 -0.55
N GLN A 104 -11.74 11.23 -0.04
CA GLN A 104 -12.52 10.17 -0.70
C GLN A 104 -14.01 10.56 -0.77
N PRO A 105 -14.42 11.35 -1.79
CA PRO A 105 -15.79 11.89 -1.87
C PRO A 105 -16.90 10.84 -1.89
N SER A 106 -16.63 9.61 -2.34
CA SER A 106 -17.60 8.50 -2.38
C SER A 106 -17.82 7.79 -1.04
N SER A 107 -17.23 8.30 0.04
CA SER A 107 -17.28 7.73 1.39
C SER A 107 -17.91 8.70 2.38
N LEU A 108 -18.85 8.21 3.20
CA LEU A 108 -19.46 8.97 4.29
C LEU A 108 -19.02 8.43 5.65
N PHE A 109 -19.10 9.27 6.69
CA PHE A 109 -18.63 8.91 8.03
C PHE A 109 -19.71 9.15 9.09
N VAL A 110 -19.84 8.18 9.99
CA VAL A 110 -20.62 8.26 11.22
C VAL A 110 -19.65 8.23 12.39
N GLY A 111 -19.48 9.36 13.08
CA GLY A 111 -18.69 9.46 14.30
C GLY A 111 -19.53 9.06 15.51
N VAL A 112 -19.20 7.93 16.13
CA VAL A 112 -20.04 7.31 17.18
C VAL A 112 -19.72 7.89 18.55
N SER A 113 -20.67 8.61 19.14
CA SER A 113 -20.55 9.20 20.48
C SER A 113 -21.26 8.37 21.55
N MET A 114 -20.52 7.96 22.59
CA MET A 114 -21.05 7.16 23.70
C MET A 114 -21.06 7.94 25.03
N LYS A 115 -22.01 7.65 25.90
CA LYS A 115 -22.14 8.18 27.27
C LYS A 115 -21.45 7.26 28.29
N GLY A 116 -20.77 7.87 29.27
CA GLY A 116 -20.04 7.17 30.35
C GLY A 116 -18.55 6.96 30.04
N SER A 117 -17.75 6.57 31.04
CA SER A 117 -16.28 6.50 30.93
C SER A 117 -15.67 5.10 30.92
N GLY A 118 -14.59 4.95 30.14
CA GLY A 118 -13.78 3.73 30.05
C GLY A 118 -14.61 2.49 29.71
N ASN A 119 -14.45 1.43 30.51
CA ASN A 119 -15.10 0.14 30.29
C ASN A 119 -16.64 0.16 30.40
N GLN A 120 -17.25 1.24 30.91
CA GLN A 120 -18.68 1.28 31.21
C GLN A 120 -19.58 1.50 29.99
N TRP A 121 -19.07 2.10 28.91
CA TRP A 121 -19.88 2.35 27.70
C TRP A 121 -19.82 1.19 26.70
N VAL A 122 -18.73 0.43 26.71
CA VAL A 122 -18.45 -0.57 25.68
C VAL A 122 -19.42 -1.75 25.71
N SER A 123 -19.94 -2.13 26.88
CA SER A 123 -20.98 -3.16 27.02
C SER A 123 -22.38 -2.66 26.61
N LYS A 124 -22.55 -1.36 26.39
CA LYS A 124 -23.82 -0.70 26.05
C LYS A 124 -23.96 -0.38 24.56
N VAL A 125 -22.96 -0.71 23.74
CA VAL A 125 -22.98 -0.43 22.30
C VAL A 125 -24.05 -1.29 21.62
N ASP A 126 -25.12 -0.65 21.18
CA ASP A 126 -26.17 -1.25 20.35
C ASP A 126 -25.98 -0.83 18.89
N PHE A 127 -25.12 -1.58 18.18
CA PHE A 127 -24.82 -1.27 16.77
C PHE A 127 -26.02 -1.41 15.83
N PRO A 128 -26.91 -2.42 15.98
CA PRO A 128 -28.14 -2.49 15.20
C PRO A 128 -29.00 -1.24 15.32
N CYS A 129 -29.13 -0.70 16.54
CA CYS A 129 -29.80 0.57 16.75
C CYS A 129 -29.07 1.72 16.02
N LEU A 130 -27.77 1.89 16.25
CA LEU A 130 -26.97 2.96 15.64
C LEU A 130 -26.97 2.92 14.10
N TYR A 131 -26.92 1.73 13.52
CA TYR A 131 -26.95 1.50 12.08
C TYR A 131 -28.29 1.94 11.48
N ASN A 132 -29.40 1.52 12.10
CA ASN A 132 -30.73 1.91 11.67
C ASN A 132 -30.97 3.42 11.87
N GLU A 133 -30.43 3.99 12.94
CA GLU A 133 -30.52 5.42 13.20
C GLU A 133 -29.78 6.24 12.13
N ALA A 134 -28.53 5.86 11.81
CA ALA A 134 -27.78 6.50 10.73
C ALA A 134 -28.51 6.37 9.38
N LYS A 135 -29.14 5.23 9.10
CA LYS A 135 -29.97 5.03 7.90
C LYS A 135 -31.13 6.02 7.86
N THR A 136 -31.92 6.13 8.93
CA THR A 136 -33.04 7.08 9.00
C THR A 136 -32.57 8.52 8.81
N GLN A 137 -31.47 8.92 9.43
CA GLN A 137 -30.94 10.29 9.31
C GLN A 137 -30.39 10.58 7.91
N LEU A 138 -29.83 9.58 7.22
CA LEU A 138 -29.42 9.69 5.82
C LEU A 138 -30.63 9.80 4.89
N ASP A 139 -31.69 9.03 5.14
CA ASP A 139 -32.96 9.10 4.39
C ASP A 139 -33.59 10.50 4.50
N GLU A 140 -33.55 11.14 5.68
CA GLU A 140 -33.99 12.53 5.90
C GLU A 140 -33.16 13.56 5.10
N LEU A 141 -31.90 13.27 4.81
CA LEU A 141 -31.04 14.08 3.93
C LEU A 141 -31.20 13.73 2.45
N GLY A 142 -32.05 12.76 2.10
CA GLY A 142 -32.21 12.26 0.73
C GLY A 142 -31.01 11.46 0.23
N ILE A 143 -30.20 10.92 1.13
CA ILE A 143 -28.99 10.15 0.81
C ILE A 143 -29.26 8.67 1.05
N PRO A 144 -29.25 7.80 0.03
CA PRO A 144 -29.46 6.38 0.24
C PRO A 144 -28.28 5.76 1.01
N MET A 145 -28.59 4.87 1.96
CA MET A 145 -27.59 4.13 2.75
C MET A 145 -26.63 3.34 1.84
N PRO A 146 -25.30 3.51 1.97
CA PRO A 146 -24.33 2.76 1.17
C PRO A 146 -24.39 1.25 1.41
N SER A 147 -24.09 0.48 0.36
CA SER A 147 -24.11 -0.98 0.42
C SER A 147 -22.90 -1.57 1.16
N SER A 148 -21.77 -0.86 1.24
CA SER A 148 -20.55 -1.33 1.90
C SER A 148 -20.33 -0.61 3.23
N VAL A 149 -20.27 -1.40 4.30
CA VAL A 149 -20.05 -0.91 5.67
C VAL A 149 -18.60 -1.15 6.07
N ASN A 150 -17.94 -0.11 6.58
CA ASN A 150 -16.61 -0.19 7.13
C ASN A 150 -16.66 0.18 8.62
N MET A 151 -16.13 -0.70 9.48
CA MET A 151 -16.12 -0.49 10.92
C MET A 151 -14.73 -0.05 11.35
N ALA A 152 -14.58 1.16 11.86
CA ALA A 152 -13.30 1.72 12.23
C ALA A 152 -13.24 2.02 13.73
N ALA A 153 -12.14 1.66 14.39
CA ALA A 153 -11.92 1.91 15.79
C ALA A 153 -10.59 2.60 16.06
N PHE A 154 -10.58 3.50 17.04
CA PHE A 154 -9.38 4.10 17.58
C PHE A 154 -9.29 3.93 19.10
N SER A 155 -8.12 3.55 19.62
CA SER A 155 -7.88 3.36 21.06
C SER A 155 -8.91 2.40 21.69
N TYR A 156 -9.55 2.76 22.81
CA TYR A 156 -10.60 1.95 23.46
C TYR A 156 -11.80 1.60 22.56
N GLY A 157 -11.97 2.27 21.41
CA GLY A 157 -12.99 1.93 20.43
C GLY A 157 -12.90 0.49 19.93
N GLY A 158 -11.72 -0.14 19.96
CA GLY A 158 -11.56 -1.53 19.49
C GLY A 158 -12.31 -2.55 20.35
N ARG A 159 -12.49 -2.26 21.63
CA ARG A 159 -13.32 -3.08 22.52
C ARG A 159 -14.80 -3.04 22.13
N ALA A 160 -15.26 -1.94 21.52
CA ALA A 160 -16.62 -1.86 21.00
C ALA A 160 -16.81 -2.80 19.81
N LEU A 161 -15.84 -2.83 18.89
CA LEU A 161 -15.86 -3.76 17.76
C LEU A 161 -15.85 -5.21 18.24
N GLN A 162 -14.96 -5.55 19.19
CA GLN A 162 -14.93 -6.87 19.81
C GLN A 162 -16.33 -7.29 20.31
N ASN A 163 -17.00 -6.41 21.08
CA ASN A 163 -18.32 -6.70 21.63
C ASN A 163 -19.40 -6.87 20.54
N ILE A 164 -19.39 -6.02 19.51
CA ILE A 164 -20.36 -6.10 18.40
C ILE A 164 -20.24 -7.46 17.70
N PHE A 165 -19.01 -7.86 17.35
CA PHE A 165 -18.77 -9.12 16.64
C PHE A 165 -18.96 -10.35 17.52
N ASN A 166 -18.61 -10.29 18.81
CA ASN A 166 -18.85 -11.41 19.72
C ASN A 166 -20.34 -11.65 19.98
N GLN A 167 -21.17 -10.60 19.91
CA GLN A 167 -22.62 -10.70 20.02
C GLN A 167 -23.32 -10.99 18.67
N GLY A 168 -22.58 -11.05 17.56
CA GLY A 168 -23.15 -11.21 16.22
C GLY A 168 -24.05 -10.05 15.79
N LYS A 169 -23.80 -8.84 16.31
CA LYS A 169 -24.66 -7.65 16.15
C LYS A 169 -24.22 -6.71 15.03
N GLN A 170 -23.19 -7.05 14.26
CA GLN A 170 -22.81 -6.33 13.04
C GLN A 170 -23.99 -6.27 12.05
N GLN A 171 -24.12 -5.17 11.31
CA GLN A 171 -25.20 -4.92 10.35
C GLN A 171 -24.63 -4.50 9.00
N GLY A 172 -25.38 -4.81 7.94
CA GLY A 172 -24.99 -4.53 6.56
C GLY A 172 -23.86 -5.44 6.05
N ASN A 173 -23.37 -5.17 4.85
CA ASN A 173 -22.27 -5.89 4.24
C ASN A 173 -20.94 -5.30 4.72
N VAL A 174 -20.42 -5.83 5.82
CA VAL A 174 -19.15 -5.37 6.39
C VAL A 174 -18.01 -5.74 5.44
N LYS A 175 -17.39 -4.74 4.82
CA LYS A 175 -16.27 -4.91 3.87
C LYS A 175 -14.93 -4.86 4.57
N SER A 176 -14.76 -3.97 5.53
CA SER A 176 -13.53 -3.88 6.29
C SER A 176 -13.76 -3.53 7.76
N THR A 177 -12.85 -4.03 8.60
CA THR A 177 -12.77 -3.71 10.02
C THR A 177 -11.37 -3.15 10.32
N LEU A 178 -11.29 -1.89 10.74
CA LEU A 178 -10.06 -1.13 10.91
C LEU A 178 -9.79 -0.85 12.40
N PHE A 179 -8.61 -1.24 12.89
CA PHE A 179 -8.15 -0.98 14.25
C PHE A 179 -6.96 -0.01 14.21
N PHE A 180 -7.18 1.26 14.50
CA PHE A 180 -6.15 2.29 14.63
C PHE A 180 -5.67 2.38 16.08
N ASP A 181 -4.54 1.77 16.39
CA ASP A 181 -3.99 1.66 17.75
C ASP A 181 -5.06 1.25 18.78
N ALA A 182 -5.89 0.28 18.37
CA ALA A 182 -7.14 -0.10 19.03
C ALA A 182 -7.21 -1.60 19.36
N CYS A 183 -6.08 -2.29 19.32
CA CYS A 183 -5.95 -3.73 19.35
C CYS A 183 -5.34 -4.14 20.69
N PHE A 184 -6.04 -3.95 21.81
CA PHE A 184 -5.53 -4.28 23.14
C PHE A 184 -6.02 -5.65 23.62
N GLY A 185 -5.15 -6.45 24.23
CA GLY A 185 -5.52 -7.78 24.74
C GLY A 185 -6.13 -8.65 23.64
N SER A 186 -7.33 -9.18 23.85
CA SER A 186 -7.98 -10.04 22.85
C SER A 186 -8.89 -9.31 21.85
N TRP A 187 -8.97 -7.97 21.87
CA TRP A 187 -10.03 -7.24 21.17
C TRP A 187 -10.06 -7.49 19.67
N CYS A 188 -8.91 -7.34 19.02
CA CYS A 188 -8.74 -7.55 17.60
C CYS A 188 -8.58 -9.04 17.25
N SER A 189 -8.00 -9.87 18.13
CA SER A 189 -7.87 -11.31 17.87
C SER A 189 -9.21 -12.03 17.91
N ASP A 190 -10.12 -11.62 18.80
CA ASP A 190 -11.46 -12.22 18.87
C ASP A 190 -12.31 -11.85 17.66
N VAL A 191 -12.10 -10.67 17.09
CA VAL A 191 -12.68 -10.30 15.79
C VAL A 191 -12.01 -11.11 14.68
N ALA A 192 -10.69 -11.24 14.67
CA ALA A 192 -9.95 -12.00 13.64
C ALA A 192 -10.41 -13.47 13.54
N LYS A 193 -10.76 -14.09 14.67
CA LYS A 193 -11.34 -15.45 14.74
C LYS A 193 -12.71 -15.59 14.07
N LYS A 194 -13.42 -14.50 13.77
CA LYS A 194 -14.68 -14.54 13.01
C LYS A 194 -14.38 -14.72 11.53
N SER A 195 -15.29 -15.38 10.81
CA SER A 195 -15.17 -15.54 9.35
C SER A 195 -15.08 -14.19 8.64
N SER A 196 -14.23 -14.10 7.61
CA SER A 196 -14.08 -12.91 6.76
C SER A 196 -15.39 -12.48 6.08
N SER A 197 -16.35 -13.39 5.91
CA SER A 197 -17.70 -13.06 5.42
C SER A 197 -18.54 -12.23 6.41
N ILE A 198 -18.19 -12.26 7.70
CA ILE A 198 -18.88 -11.55 8.77
C ILE A 198 -18.16 -10.25 9.12
N ARG A 199 -16.83 -10.30 9.28
CA ARG A 199 -16.01 -9.15 9.70
C ARG A 199 -15.38 -8.35 8.55
N GLY A 200 -15.50 -8.83 7.33
CA GLY A 200 -14.73 -8.30 6.20
C GLY A 200 -13.22 -8.47 6.38
N SER A 201 -12.46 -7.76 5.55
CA SER A 201 -11.01 -7.69 5.69
C SER A 201 -10.63 -6.87 6.93
N GLN A 202 -9.81 -7.44 7.80
CA GLN A 202 -9.41 -6.81 9.04
C GLN A 202 -8.03 -6.17 8.91
N TYR A 203 -7.91 -4.91 9.30
CA TYR A 203 -6.67 -4.14 9.26
C TYR A 203 -6.36 -3.61 10.65
N MET A 204 -5.13 -3.81 11.11
CA MET A 204 -4.64 -3.40 12.41
C MET A 204 -3.43 -2.52 12.21
N TYR A 205 -3.43 -1.36 12.84
CA TYR A 205 -2.37 -0.36 12.74
C TYR A 205 -1.89 -0.07 14.16
N ALA A 206 -0.65 -0.40 14.50
CA ALA A 206 -0.13 -0.18 15.86
C ALA A 206 1.06 0.77 15.85
N SER A 207 1.06 1.74 16.77
CA SER A 207 2.15 2.71 16.95
C SER A 207 3.32 2.16 17.76
N SER A 208 4.49 2.79 17.66
CA SER A 208 5.66 2.55 18.53
C SER A 208 5.64 3.37 19.81
N ALA A 209 4.48 3.89 20.24
CA ALA A 209 4.40 4.82 21.35
C ALA A 209 5.13 4.27 22.61
N THR A 210 6.23 4.91 23.00
CA THR A 210 7.08 4.63 24.18
C THR A 210 6.56 5.30 25.45
N ASP A 211 5.53 6.13 25.33
CA ASP A 211 5.09 7.04 26.39
C ASP A 211 4.18 6.34 27.41
N ASN A 212 3.79 5.10 27.14
CA ASN A 212 3.23 4.13 28.07
C ASN A 212 3.25 2.73 27.42
N ASP A 213 3.15 1.70 28.25
CA ASP A 213 3.09 0.27 27.88
C ASP A 213 1.98 -0.09 26.84
N ASN A 214 1.16 0.87 26.42
CA ASN A 214 0.02 0.66 25.52
C ASN A 214 0.41 0.48 24.05
N GLY A 215 1.47 1.14 23.57
CA GLY A 215 1.96 0.93 22.20
C GLY A 215 2.44 -0.51 22.03
N LYS A 216 3.24 -0.99 22.99
CA LYS A 216 3.70 -2.38 23.06
C LYS A 216 2.54 -3.37 23.13
N LYS A 217 1.58 -3.14 24.03
CA LYS A 217 0.36 -3.98 24.15
C LYS A 217 -0.46 -4.05 22.86
N ASN A 218 -0.57 -2.95 22.12
CA ASN A 218 -1.24 -2.95 20.82
C ASN A 218 -0.52 -3.82 19.80
N GLN A 219 0.81 -3.71 19.75
CA GLN A 219 1.63 -4.50 18.83
C GLN A 219 1.55 -6.00 19.16
N GLU A 220 1.64 -6.36 20.44
CA GLU A 220 1.53 -7.74 20.92
C GLU A 220 0.16 -8.36 20.58
N ALA A 221 -0.93 -7.61 20.78
CA ALA A 221 -2.26 -8.10 20.46
C ALA A 221 -2.56 -8.09 18.96
N ALA A 222 -1.99 -7.18 18.16
CA ALA A 222 -2.08 -7.21 16.69
C ALA A 222 -1.32 -8.40 16.11
N ALA A 223 -0.16 -8.69 16.68
CA ALA A 223 0.62 -9.88 16.40
C ALA A 223 -0.17 -11.16 16.71
N ALA A 224 -0.82 -11.23 17.87
CA ALA A 224 -1.67 -12.36 18.24
C ALA A 224 -2.89 -12.51 17.31
N ALA A 225 -3.48 -11.41 16.85
CA ALA A 225 -4.63 -11.43 15.97
C ALA A 225 -4.32 -11.99 14.57
N ILE A 226 -3.15 -11.69 14.00
CA ILE A 226 -2.71 -12.33 12.75
C ILE A 226 -2.49 -13.82 12.94
N LYS A 227 -1.87 -14.23 14.05
CA LYS A 227 -1.65 -15.66 14.34
C LYS A 227 -2.97 -16.43 14.50
N ALA A 228 -4.01 -15.78 15.03
CA ALA A 228 -5.32 -16.40 15.24
C ALA A 228 -6.15 -16.59 13.97
N SER A 229 -5.84 -15.88 12.88
CA SER A 229 -6.48 -16.05 11.57
C SER A 229 -5.67 -15.33 10.48
N SER A 230 -5.11 -16.08 9.54
CA SER A 230 -4.41 -15.54 8.36
C SER A 230 -5.37 -15.10 7.23
N ASP A 231 -6.66 -15.42 7.34
CA ASP A 231 -7.65 -15.10 6.31
C ASP A 231 -8.02 -13.61 6.33
N ALA A 232 -7.55 -12.88 5.33
CA ALA A 232 -7.88 -11.46 5.09
C ALA A 232 -7.63 -10.55 6.32
N THR A 233 -6.53 -10.80 7.05
CA THR A 233 -6.11 -10.02 8.22
C THR A 233 -4.75 -9.38 7.94
N ARG A 234 -4.60 -8.07 8.20
CA ARG A 234 -3.40 -7.29 7.91
C ARG A 234 -2.97 -6.48 9.14
N TYR A 235 -1.69 -6.51 9.48
CA TYR A 235 -1.10 -5.71 10.56
C TYR A 235 -0.01 -4.82 9.99
N VAL A 236 -0.11 -3.53 10.23
CA VAL A 236 0.93 -2.56 9.90
C VAL A 236 1.45 -1.94 11.20
N HIS A 237 2.72 -2.17 11.48
CA HIS A 237 3.44 -1.49 12.54
C HIS A 237 3.89 -0.12 12.07
N VAL A 238 3.61 0.95 12.82
CA VAL A 238 3.94 2.32 12.43
C VAL A 238 4.93 2.89 13.45
N PRO A 239 6.20 3.16 13.06
CA PRO A 239 7.27 3.67 13.89
C PRO A 239 7.10 5.15 14.22
N VAL A 240 5.95 5.50 14.80
CA VAL A 240 5.61 6.82 15.31
C VAL A 240 5.41 6.75 16.82
N ASN A 241 6.09 7.63 17.56
CA ASN A 241 5.92 7.75 19.00
C ASN A 241 4.70 8.62 19.35
N ASN A 242 3.55 8.35 18.73
CA ASN A 242 2.31 9.07 19.00
C ASN A 242 1.10 8.28 18.47
N HIS A 243 0.33 7.69 19.39
CA HIS A 243 -0.84 6.89 19.03
C HIS A 243 -1.93 7.70 18.32
N GLY A 244 -2.09 8.98 18.67
CA GLY A 244 -3.10 9.88 18.09
C GLY A 244 -2.89 10.17 16.60
N LEU A 245 -1.71 9.88 16.06
CA LEU A 245 -1.43 10.06 14.64
C LEU A 245 -1.89 8.88 13.79
N ILE A 246 -2.16 7.71 14.37
CA ILE A 246 -2.43 6.48 13.60
C ILE A 246 -3.65 6.60 12.69
N PRO A 247 -4.82 7.09 13.14
CA PRO A 247 -5.95 7.32 12.21
C PRO A 247 -5.61 8.32 11.10
N ASN A 248 -4.77 9.32 11.36
CA ASN A 248 -4.43 10.34 10.35
C ASN A 248 -3.46 9.84 9.29
N ILE A 249 -2.58 8.92 9.67
CA ILE A 249 -1.58 8.37 8.75
C ILE A 249 -2.16 7.17 7.99
N CYS A 250 -2.91 6.30 8.68
CA CYS A 250 -3.26 4.98 8.16
C CYS A 250 -4.67 4.84 7.59
N PHE A 251 -5.52 5.89 7.66
CA PHE A 251 -6.95 5.74 7.35
C PHE A 251 -7.22 5.02 6.02
N TRP A 252 -6.47 5.40 4.99
CA TRP A 252 -6.65 4.91 3.63
C TRP A 252 -5.77 3.73 3.25
N ASP A 253 -4.93 3.21 4.16
CA ASP A 253 -4.05 2.08 3.82
C ASP A 253 -4.85 0.84 3.39
N HIS A 254 -6.03 0.60 3.95
CA HIS A 254 -6.89 -0.51 3.55
C HIS A 254 -7.40 -0.44 2.09
N ILE A 255 -7.38 0.75 1.48
CA ILE A 255 -7.74 0.97 0.07
C ILE A 255 -6.48 1.11 -0.79
N ASN A 256 -5.53 1.93 -0.35
CA ASN A 256 -4.35 2.31 -1.13
C ASN A 256 -3.24 1.27 -1.07
N SER A 257 -3.21 0.45 -0.01
CA SER A 257 -2.09 -0.42 0.34
C SER A 257 -0.74 0.30 0.36
N ASP A 258 -0.72 1.57 0.80
CA ASP A 258 0.44 2.45 0.77
C ASP A 258 1.32 2.36 2.03
N LEU A 259 1.06 1.38 2.91
CA LEU A 259 1.68 1.18 4.20
C LEU A 259 1.63 2.44 5.06
N CYS A 260 0.42 2.96 5.29
CA CYS A 260 0.23 4.16 6.10
C CYS A 260 1.08 5.33 5.55
N GLN A 261 0.89 5.67 4.28
CA GLN A 261 1.66 6.71 3.57
C GLN A 261 3.18 6.42 3.56
N GLY A 262 3.56 5.15 3.49
CA GLY A 262 4.93 4.65 3.49
C GLY A 262 5.63 4.71 4.85
N LYS A 263 4.91 5.04 5.92
CA LYS A 263 5.47 5.11 7.28
C LYS A 263 5.39 3.77 7.99
N GLY A 264 4.44 2.92 7.61
CA GLY A 264 4.21 1.62 8.22
C GLY A 264 5.09 0.51 7.65
N VAL A 265 5.27 -0.52 8.46
CA VAL A 265 5.90 -1.79 8.10
C VAL A 265 4.82 -2.86 8.21
N LEU A 266 4.52 -3.52 7.09
CA LEU A 266 3.63 -4.69 7.13
C LEU A 266 4.28 -5.75 8.02
N LYS A 267 3.48 -6.30 8.93
CA LYS A 267 3.87 -7.40 9.79
C LYS A 267 3.06 -8.61 9.37
N SER A 268 3.75 -9.60 8.83
CA SER A 268 3.21 -10.94 8.59
C SER A 268 3.35 -11.82 9.82
N SER A 269 2.74 -13.00 9.82
CA SER A 269 2.95 -13.99 10.87
C SER A 269 4.43 -14.38 11.02
N SER A 270 5.23 -14.27 9.95
CA SER A 270 6.66 -14.54 9.93
C SER A 270 7.56 -13.40 10.42
N ASP A 271 7.09 -12.14 10.44
CA ASP A 271 7.89 -10.96 10.84
C ASP A 271 7.80 -10.61 12.34
N LEU A 272 7.16 -11.48 13.12
CA LEU A 272 6.96 -11.31 14.55
C LEU A 272 8.03 -12.14 15.27
N PRO A 273 8.70 -11.58 16.30
CA PRO A 273 9.70 -12.33 17.06
C PRO A 273 9.12 -13.66 17.48
N GLN A 274 9.64 -14.73 16.90
CA GLN A 274 9.61 -16.01 17.58
C GLN A 274 10.60 -15.82 18.72
N THR A 275 10.13 -15.92 19.96
CA THR A 275 11.05 -16.12 21.10
C THR A 275 12.07 -17.16 20.65
N PRO A 276 13.37 -16.85 20.65
CA PRO A 276 14.34 -17.64 19.91
C PRO A 276 14.26 -19.09 20.38
N ALA A 277 13.78 -19.95 19.50
CA ALA A 277 13.95 -21.37 19.65
C ALA A 277 15.41 -21.63 19.32
N GLU A 278 16.17 -22.09 20.32
CA GLU A 278 17.41 -22.81 20.09
C GLU A 278 17.20 -23.87 18.99
N PRO A 279 18.24 -24.25 18.24
CA PRO A 279 18.13 -25.32 17.28
C PRO A 279 17.53 -26.55 17.99
N VAL A 280 16.32 -26.94 17.61
CA VAL A 280 15.70 -28.18 18.08
C VAL A 280 16.49 -29.32 17.47
N GLN A 281 17.59 -29.67 18.12
CA GLN A 281 17.87 -31.08 18.27
C GLN A 281 16.72 -31.61 19.11
N ASN A 282 15.89 -32.47 18.52
CA ASN A 282 14.96 -33.29 19.28
C ASN A 282 15.77 -33.87 20.46
N PRO A 283 15.45 -33.60 21.74
CA PRO A 283 15.89 -34.49 22.81
C PRO A 283 15.66 -35.92 22.33
N ALA A 284 16.65 -36.78 22.49
CA ALA A 284 16.57 -38.17 22.08
C ALA A 284 15.38 -38.81 22.81
N GLY A 285 14.22 -38.90 22.13
CA GLY A 285 13.09 -39.71 22.55
C GLY A 285 13.50 -41.18 22.56
N LYS A 286 12.65 -42.04 23.10
CA LYS A 286 12.90 -43.50 23.07
C LYS A 286 12.94 -44.08 21.65
N GLY A 287 12.58 -43.28 20.64
CA GLY A 287 12.65 -43.60 19.22
C GLY A 287 11.53 -44.53 18.80
N ASN A 288 10.38 -44.50 19.46
CA ASN A 288 9.22 -45.31 19.10
C ASN A 288 8.32 -44.61 18.09
N PHE A 289 8.17 -43.30 18.18
CA PHE A 289 7.49 -42.53 17.14
C PHE A 289 8.39 -42.33 15.92
N GLY A 290 7.78 -42.38 14.73
CA GLY A 290 8.50 -42.30 13.45
C GLY A 290 9.12 -43.61 12.97
N LYS A 291 8.88 -44.73 13.66
CA LYS A 291 9.20 -46.07 13.15
C LYS A 291 8.18 -46.47 12.10
N GLU A 292 8.64 -47.04 10.99
CA GLU A 292 7.77 -47.65 9.99
C GLU A 292 7.00 -48.81 10.63
N CYS A 293 5.71 -48.93 10.33
CA CYS A 293 4.82 -49.98 10.82
C CYS A 293 3.91 -50.46 9.69
N ASP A 294 3.40 -51.69 9.82
CA ASP A 294 2.41 -52.26 8.89
C ASP A 294 1.04 -52.41 9.56
N THR A 295 0.99 -52.46 10.90
CA THR A 295 -0.21 -52.53 11.72
C THR A 295 -0.05 -51.75 13.03
N ASP A 296 -1.15 -51.34 13.65
CA ASP A 296 -1.15 -50.65 14.96
C ASP A 296 -0.37 -51.39 16.06
N ALA A 297 -0.37 -52.73 16.00
CA ALA A 297 0.33 -53.58 16.98
C ALA A 297 1.86 -53.51 16.87
N ASP A 298 2.40 -52.97 15.77
CA ASP A 298 3.83 -52.79 15.58
C ASP A 298 4.37 -51.56 16.34
N CYS A 299 3.48 -50.72 16.88
CA CYS A 299 3.80 -49.47 17.56
C CYS A 299 3.86 -49.64 19.09
N PRO A 300 5.07 -49.65 19.68
CA PRO A 300 5.23 -50.01 21.10
C PRO A 300 4.77 -48.91 22.07
N VAL A 301 4.54 -47.69 21.58
CA VAL A 301 3.92 -46.56 22.29
C VAL A 301 2.87 -45.98 21.36
N GLY A 302 1.68 -45.65 21.88
CA GLY A 302 0.57 -45.09 21.09
C GLY A 302 -0.35 -46.12 20.45
N ASN A 303 0.18 -47.28 20.01
CA ASN A 303 -0.58 -48.32 19.30
C ASN A 303 -1.39 -47.77 18.11
N GLU A 304 -0.83 -46.77 17.42
CA GLU A 304 -1.43 -46.15 16.23
C GLU A 304 -0.38 -46.08 15.12
N CYS A 305 -0.67 -46.76 14.02
CA CYS A 305 0.12 -46.75 12.79
C CYS A 305 -0.61 -45.89 11.75
N GLU A 306 -0.06 -44.72 11.43
CA GLU A 306 -0.74 -43.75 10.58
C GLU A 306 -0.08 -43.62 9.20
N GLN A 307 -0.91 -43.57 8.16
CA GLN A 307 -0.46 -43.43 6.78
C GLN A 307 0.09 -42.02 6.52
N SER A 308 1.37 -41.94 6.13
CA SER A 308 1.99 -40.66 5.80
C SER A 308 1.75 -40.23 4.35
N ILE A 309 1.60 -38.92 4.14
CA ILE A 309 1.69 -38.31 2.80
C ILE A 309 3.14 -38.06 2.35
N HIS A 310 4.15 -38.54 3.10
CA HIS A 310 5.55 -38.46 2.70
C HIS A 310 5.77 -39.16 1.34
N PRO A 311 6.68 -38.68 0.46
CA PRO A 311 6.87 -39.23 -0.89
C PRO A 311 7.18 -40.73 -0.99
N ASN A 312 7.58 -41.36 0.12
CA ASN A 312 7.81 -42.81 0.18
C ASN A 312 6.54 -43.62 0.47
N GLY A 313 5.42 -42.97 0.81
CA GLY A 313 4.09 -43.55 0.96
C GLY A 313 3.95 -44.60 2.07
N LYS A 314 4.81 -44.53 3.10
CA LYS A 314 4.84 -45.49 4.20
C LYS A 314 4.02 -45.02 5.41
N GLU A 315 3.68 -45.95 6.29
CA GLU A 315 2.98 -45.67 7.56
C GLU A 315 4.00 -45.62 8.71
N TYR A 316 3.70 -44.85 9.74
CA TYR A 316 4.60 -44.66 10.88
C TYR A 316 3.85 -44.65 12.21
N CYS A 317 4.54 -45.07 13.26
CA CYS A 317 4.02 -45.00 14.62
C CYS A 317 3.92 -43.56 15.10
N VAL A 318 2.73 -43.18 15.59
CA VAL A 318 2.37 -41.83 16.04
C VAL A 318 1.76 -41.85 17.45
N CYS A 319 1.47 -40.65 17.98
CA CYS A 319 0.72 -40.53 19.23
C CYS A 319 -0.79 -40.57 18.95
N GLU A 320 -1.55 -41.21 19.84
CA GLU A 320 -3.02 -41.14 19.86
C GLU A 320 -3.55 -40.26 21.01
N GLU A 321 -2.84 -40.20 22.14
CA GLU A 321 -3.25 -39.51 23.36
C GLU A 321 -2.06 -38.75 23.97
N ASP A 322 -2.36 -37.71 24.76
CA ASP A 322 -1.35 -36.88 25.44
C ASP A 322 -0.37 -37.70 26.29
N ALA A 323 -0.85 -38.78 26.90
CA ALA A 323 -0.03 -39.68 27.72
C ALA A 323 1.10 -40.36 26.93
N HIS A 324 0.88 -40.65 25.65
CA HIS A 324 1.85 -41.31 24.79
C HIS A 324 3.06 -40.41 24.48
N CYS A 325 2.85 -39.09 24.44
CA CYS A 325 3.92 -38.10 24.32
C CYS A 325 4.82 -38.06 25.55
N VAL A 326 4.24 -38.22 26.74
CA VAL A 326 4.99 -38.31 28.01
C VAL A 326 5.79 -39.61 28.06
N GLU A 327 5.22 -40.71 27.60
CA GLU A 327 5.90 -42.00 27.56
C GLU A 327 7.09 -42.00 26.60
N GLU A 328 6.97 -41.34 25.45
CA GLU A 328 8.02 -41.26 24.44
C GLU A 328 9.17 -40.31 24.81
N TYR A 329 8.84 -39.12 25.32
CA TYR A 329 9.80 -38.04 25.52
C TYR A 329 10.10 -37.71 26.99
N GLY A 330 9.31 -38.24 27.93
CA GLY A 330 9.43 -37.96 29.37
C GLY A 330 8.94 -36.55 29.78
N GLY A 331 8.73 -36.34 31.08
CA GLY A 331 8.38 -35.02 31.65
C GLY A 331 7.02 -34.99 32.36
N ASP A 332 6.50 -33.78 32.61
CA ASP A 332 5.19 -33.58 33.25
C ASP A 332 4.05 -33.83 32.26
N PRO A 333 3.06 -34.69 32.57
CA PRO A 333 1.91 -34.94 31.72
C PRO A 333 1.12 -33.69 31.30
N LYS A 334 1.16 -32.60 32.05
CA LYS A 334 0.43 -31.37 31.75
C LYS A 334 1.08 -30.50 30.68
N GLU A 335 2.33 -30.80 30.31
CA GLU A 335 3.08 -30.02 29.31
C GLU A 335 2.94 -30.57 27.89
N TRP A 336 2.37 -31.77 27.76
CA TRP A 336 2.29 -32.50 26.50
C TRP A 336 0.87 -32.56 25.98
N THR A 337 0.73 -32.41 24.67
CA THR A 337 -0.54 -32.61 23.97
C THR A 337 -0.27 -33.37 22.68
N CYS A 338 -0.99 -34.47 22.44
CA CYS A 338 -0.99 -35.12 21.15
C CYS A 338 -1.90 -34.33 20.21
N SER A 339 -1.36 -33.92 19.08
CA SER A 339 -2.05 -33.12 18.08
C SER A 339 -2.22 -33.88 16.79
N ASN A 340 -3.39 -33.69 16.17
CA ASN A 340 -3.72 -34.35 14.92
C ASN A 340 -2.76 -33.95 13.79
N GLY A 341 -2.63 -34.84 12.81
CA GLY A 341 -1.87 -34.66 11.58
C GLY A 341 -2.04 -33.30 10.93
N SER A 342 -0.93 -32.78 10.42
CA SER A 342 -0.87 -31.56 9.62
C SER A 342 0.09 -31.74 8.45
N ASN A 343 -0.02 -30.91 7.42
CA ASN A 343 0.90 -30.99 6.29
C ASN A 343 2.38 -30.90 6.71
N ALA A 344 2.70 -30.15 7.77
CA ALA A 344 4.07 -30.04 8.32
C ALA A 344 4.58 -31.34 8.95
N SER A 345 3.68 -32.20 9.44
CA SER A 345 3.98 -33.53 9.97
C SER A 345 3.75 -34.65 8.94
N TYR A 346 3.57 -34.31 7.66
CA TYR A 346 3.12 -35.25 6.63
C TYR A 346 1.80 -35.96 6.98
N GLU A 347 0.87 -35.18 7.54
CA GLU A 347 -0.45 -35.63 8.03
C GLU A 347 -0.36 -36.68 9.14
N LEU A 348 0.79 -36.83 9.80
CA LEU A 348 0.96 -37.73 10.96
C LEU A 348 0.70 -37.00 12.28
N ASN A 349 -0.01 -37.62 13.21
CA ASN A 349 -0.20 -37.13 14.58
C ASN A 349 1.15 -36.92 15.27
N TYR A 350 1.27 -35.86 16.06
CA TYR A 350 2.55 -35.44 16.62
C TYR A 350 2.40 -34.82 18.00
N CYS A 351 3.49 -34.83 18.77
CA CYS A 351 3.49 -34.32 20.14
C CYS A 351 3.81 -32.81 20.16
N LEU A 352 3.04 -32.05 20.93
CA LEU A 352 3.32 -30.66 21.28
C LEU A 352 3.81 -30.60 22.71
N LYS A 353 4.96 -29.95 22.95
CA LYS A 353 5.34 -29.48 24.28
C LYS A 353 5.05 -27.99 24.38
N GLY A 354 3.93 -27.61 24.99
CA GLY A 354 3.43 -26.24 24.93
C GLY A 354 3.09 -25.80 23.49
N SER A 355 3.98 -25.05 22.83
CA SER A 355 3.82 -24.63 21.43
C SER A 355 4.88 -25.22 20.49
N THR A 356 5.79 -26.06 21.02
CA THR A 356 6.89 -26.64 20.25
C THR A 356 6.47 -28.00 19.68
N PRO A 357 6.48 -28.19 18.35
CA PRO A 357 6.12 -29.45 17.72
C PRO A 357 7.28 -30.46 17.68
N TYR A 358 6.94 -31.73 17.94
CA TYR A 358 7.81 -32.90 17.89
C TYR A 358 7.22 -33.90 16.89
N TYR A 359 7.67 -33.79 15.65
CA TYR A 359 7.15 -34.62 14.56
C TYR A 359 7.72 -36.05 14.60
N PRO A 360 6.89 -37.08 14.34
CA PRO A 360 7.33 -38.49 14.29
C PRO A 360 8.44 -38.71 13.27
N ILE A 361 8.26 -38.15 12.08
CA ILE A 361 9.30 -38.04 11.05
C ILE A 361 9.58 -36.56 10.80
N GLY A 362 10.77 -36.21 10.30
CA GLY A 362 11.17 -34.81 10.11
C GLY A 362 10.12 -33.95 9.38
N GLU A 363 10.17 -32.64 9.56
CA GLU A 363 9.17 -31.71 9.02
C GLU A 363 9.05 -31.77 7.47
N ASN A 364 7.83 -31.64 6.95
CA ASN A 364 7.56 -31.61 5.52
C ASN A 364 8.12 -30.35 4.84
N PRO A 365 9.10 -30.48 3.92
CA PRO A 365 9.68 -29.35 3.21
C PRO A 365 8.70 -28.68 2.24
N ALA A 366 7.60 -29.35 1.84
CA ALA A 366 6.54 -28.73 1.04
C ALA A 366 5.66 -27.79 1.88
N ALA A 367 5.48 -28.04 3.18
CA ALA A 367 4.75 -27.15 4.08
C ALA A 367 5.47 -25.81 4.30
N LYS A 368 6.80 -25.75 4.10
CA LYS A 368 7.57 -24.51 4.06
C LYS A 368 7.30 -23.63 2.83
N ASN A 369 6.77 -24.21 1.76
CA ASN A 369 6.57 -23.54 0.47
C ASN A 369 5.09 -23.43 0.05
N ALA A 370 4.15 -23.96 0.84
CA ALA A 370 2.73 -24.06 0.47
C ALA A 370 1.92 -22.75 0.66
N THR A 371 2.54 -21.63 1.02
CA THR A 371 1.88 -20.31 1.07
C THR A 371 1.76 -19.63 -0.30
N SER A 372 2.18 -20.26 -1.40
CA SER A 372 2.60 -19.51 -2.58
C SER A 372 1.58 -19.20 -3.68
N ASP A 373 0.37 -19.75 -3.70
CA ASP A 373 -0.45 -19.60 -4.92
C ASP A 373 -1.58 -18.57 -4.80
N VAL A 374 -2.05 -18.31 -3.58
CA VAL A 374 -2.94 -17.17 -3.29
C VAL A 374 -2.15 -16.00 -2.71
N GLY A 375 -1.08 -16.25 -1.94
CA GLY A 375 -0.18 -15.23 -1.41
C GLY A 375 0.54 -14.43 -2.51
N ARG A 376 1.00 -15.09 -3.59
CA ARG A 376 1.67 -14.41 -4.71
C ARG A 376 0.76 -13.44 -5.48
N ALA A 377 -0.55 -13.64 -5.46
CA ALA A 377 -1.50 -12.70 -6.08
C ALA A 377 -1.63 -11.38 -5.30
N PHE A 378 -1.22 -11.37 -4.02
CA PHE A 378 -1.26 -10.19 -3.14
C PHE A 378 0.14 -9.59 -2.86
N ASP A 379 1.23 -10.31 -3.16
CA ASP A 379 2.62 -9.86 -2.95
C ASP A 379 3.21 -9.03 -4.11
N GLY A 380 2.43 -8.71 -5.15
CA GLY A 380 2.92 -7.85 -6.24
C GLY A 380 4.09 -8.45 -7.05
N ALA A 381 4.30 -9.77 -6.99
CA ALA A 381 5.24 -10.45 -7.86
C ALA A 381 4.76 -10.30 -9.32
N ALA A 382 5.55 -9.60 -10.13
CA ALA A 382 5.24 -9.43 -11.54
C ALA A 382 5.35 -10.78 -12.27
N LEU A 383 4.26 -11.21 -12.90
CA LEU A 383 4.23 -12.39 -13.75
C LEU A 383 5.18 -12.16 -14.93
N SER A 384 6.06 -13.12 -15.22
CA SER A 384 6.95 -13.05 -16.38
C SER A 384 6.16 -13.02 -17.68
N GLU A 385 6.74 -12.49 -18.76
CA GLU A 385 6.11 -12.48 -20.09
C GLU A 385 5.68 -13.90 -20.52
N SER A 386 6.44 -14.93 -20.13
CA SER A 386 6.10 -16.34 -20.38
C SER A 386 4.92 -16.87 -19.57
N GLU A 387 4.70 -16.35 -18.35
CA GLU A 387 3.56 -16.71 -17.50
C GLU A 387 2.30 -15.97 -17.92
N ILE A 388 2.44 -14.70 -18.32
CA ILE A 388 1.35 -13.92 -18.91
C ILE A 388 0.88 -14.59 -20.22
N GLN A 389 1.79 -15.08 -21.06
CA GLN A 389 1.44 -15.86 -22.25
C GLN A 389 0.76 -17.20 -21.92
N LYS A 390 1.11 -17.84 -20.80
CA LYS A 390 0.42 -19.07 -20.33
C LYS A 390 -0.98 -18.79 -19.76
N LEU A 391 -1.21 -17.61 -19.21
CA LEU A 391 -2.49 -17.18 -18.63
C LEU A 391 -3.45 -16.57 -19.67
N LEU A 392 -2.90 -15.92 -20.71
CA LEU A 392 -3.65 -15.43 -21.86
C LEU A 392 -3.97 -16.59 -22.82
N LYS A 393 -4.98 -17.41 -22.46
CA LYS A 393 -5.53 -18.44 -23.35
C LYS A 393 -6.77 -17.90 -24.07
N LYS A 394 -6.89 -18.21 -25.37
CA LYS A 394 -8.14 -17.98 -26.10
C LYS A 394 -9.27 -18.74 -25.39
N PRO A 395 -10.40 -18.10 -25.06
CA PRO A 395 -11.50 -18.80 -24.44
C PRO A 395 -12.05 -19.85 -25.41
N VAL A 396 -12.26 -21.07 -24.91
CA VAL A 396 -12.90 -22.14 -25.68
C VAL A 396 -14.36 -22.20 -25.23
N PRO A 397 -15.31 -21.72 -26.06
CA PRO A 397 -16.71 -21.71 -25.69
C PRO A 397 -17.21 -23.16 -25.69
N LYS A 398 -17.92 -23.55 -24.61
CA LYS A 398 -18.56 -24.87 -24.53
C LYS A 398 -19.64 -25.07 -25.61
N ILE A 399 -20.21 -23.96 -26.08
CA ILE A 399 -21.22 -23.92 -27.14
C ILE A 399 -20.58 -23.28 -28.38
N ARG A 400 -20.55 -24.02 -29.50
CA ARG A 400 -20.05 -23.48 -30.77
C ARG A 400 -21.08 -22.52 -31.37
N ILE A 401 -20.77 -21.23 -31.35
CA ILE A 401 -21.60 -20.18 -31.97
C ILE A 401 -21.10 -19.95 -33.41
N PRO A 402 -21.94 -20.12 -34.45
CA PRO A 402 -21.56 -19.83 -35.83
C PRO A 402 -21.08 -18.38 -36.02
N GLY A 403 -19.93 -18.21 -36.67
CA GLY A 403 -19.34 -16.89 -36.95
C GLY A 403 -18.58 -16.25 -35.79
N LEU A 404 -18.39 -16.96 -34.67
CA LEU A 404 -17.54 -16.53 -33.57
C LEU A 404 -16.06 -16.86 -33.87
N GLU A 405 -15.28 -15.82 -34.16
CA GLU A 405 -13.83 -15.89 -34.30
C GLU A 405 -13.18 -14.95 -33.29
N PHE A 406 -12.27 -15.47 -32.45
CA PHE A 406 -11.51 -14.66 -31.50
C PHE A 406 -10.25 -14.11 -32.15
N SER A 407 -9.93 -12.84 -31.90
CA SER A 407 -8.68 -12.23 -32.37
C SER A 407 -7.44 -12.98 -31.87
N GLU A 408 -6.37 -12.96 -32.67
CA GLU A 408 -5.09 -13.52 -32.28
C GLU A 408 -4.50 -12.82 -31.04
N ILE A 409 -3.84 -13.61 -30.19
CA ILE A 409 -3.19 -13.13 -28.97
C ILE A 409 -1.77 -12.72 -29.32
N SER A 410 -1.50 -11.42 -29.36
CA SER A 410 -0.14 -10.87 -29.34
C SER A 410 -0.08 -9.76 -28.30
N VAL A 411 0.94 -9.80 -27.44
CA VAL A 411 1.13 -8.79 -26.38
C VAL A 411 1.28 -7.40 -27.01
N GLU A 412 2.01 -7.30 -28.11
CA GLU A 412 2.17 -6.08 -28.90
C GLU A 412 0.84 -5.57 -29.47
N GLY A 413 0.04 -6.44 -30.09
CA GLY A 413 -1.23 -6.06 -30.75
C GLY A 413 -2.39 -5.77 -29.79
N LEU A 414 -2.30 -6.23 -28.54
CA LEU A 414 -3.29 -5.94 -27.48
C LEU A 414 -2.86 -4.78 -26.59
N SER A 415 -1.60 -4.35 -26.66
CA SER A 415 -1.07 -3.25 -25.86
C SER A 415 -1.44 -1.86 -26.41
N SER A 416 -1.81 -0.93 -25.54
CA SER A 416 -1.97 0.49 -25.88
C SER A 416 -1.42 1.37 -24.77
N MET A 417 -0.74 2.46 -25.13
CA MET A 417 -0.20 3.42 -24.17
C MET A 417 -1.08 4.68 -24.10
N ASP A 418 -1.33 5.20 -22.90
CA ASP A 418 -2.04 6.47 -22.72
C ASP A 418 -1.10 7.69 -22.75
N ALA A 419 -1.67 8.90 -22.75
CA ALA A 419 -0.91 10.15 -22.71
C ALA A 419 -0.09 10.36 -21.41
N GLY A 420 -0.30 9.52 -20.38
CA GLY A 420 0.43 9.49 -19.12
C GLY A 420 1.53 8.41 -19.06
N GLY A 421 1.80 7.72 -20.18
CA GLY A 421 2.84 6.70 -20.26
C GLY A 421 2.48 5.35 -19.62
N LYS A 422 1.20 5.11 -19.31
CA LYS A 422 0.71 3.82 -18.77
C LYS A 422 0.34 2.89 -19.92
N THR A 423 0.85 1.66 -19.87
CA THR A 423 0.51 0.61 -20.84
C THR A 423 -0.72 -0.17 -20.37
N TYR A 424 -1.64 -0.43 -21.28
CA TYR A 424 -2.87 -1.20 -21.05
C TYR A 424 -2.94 -2.39 -21.99
N LEU A 425 -3.38 -3.54 -21.49
CA LEU A 425 -3.77 -4.68 -22.30
C LEU A 425 -5.27 -4.60 -22.58
N ASN A 426 -5.64 -4.54 -23.86
CA ASN A 426 -7.01 -4.42 -24.33
C ASN A 426 -7.52 -5.81 -24.75
N ILE A 427 -8.24 -6.51 -23.87
CA ILE A 427 -8.71 -7.86 -24.13
C ILE A 427 -10.10 -7.81 -24.82
N PRO A 428 -10.26 -8.24 -26.08
CA PRO A 428 -11.50 -8.03 -26.85
C PRO A 428 -12.50 -9.20 -26.77
N PHE A 429 -12.14 -10.33 -26.15
CA PHE A 429 -12.88 -11.59 -26.29
C PHE A 429 -14.34 -11.54 -25.82
N LEU A 430 -14.60 -10.86 -24.70
CA LEU A 430 -15.96 -10.75 -24.18
C LEU A 430 -16.89 -9.99 -25.15
N GLY A 431 -16.37 -8.89 -25.72
CA GLY A 431 -17.10 -8.11 -26.73
C GLY A 431 -17.34 -8.92 -28.01
N GLN A 432 -16.35 -9.69 -28.46
CA GLN A 432 -16.46 -10.57 -29.64
C GLN A 432 -17.48 -11.70 -29.44
N TYR A 433 -17.51 -12.28 -28.24
CA TYR A 433 -18.48 -13.30 -27.86
C TYR A 433 -19.91 -12.75 -27.89
N ILE A 434 -20.17 -11.63 -27.20
CA ILE A 434 -21.51 -11.02 -27.13
C ILE A 434 -21.96 -10.55 -28.52
N ALA A 435 -21.07 -9.93 -29.29
CA ALA A 435 -21.39 -9.47 -30.65
C ALA A 435 -21.76 -10.64 -31.58
N SER A 436 -21.02 -11.75 -31.52
CA SER A 436 -21.29 -12.94 -32.35
C SER A 436 -22.56 -13.64 -31.92
N LEU A 437 -22.82 -13.74 -30.60
CA LEU A 437 -24.06 -14.27 -30.05
C LEU A 437 -25.27 -13.44 -30.51
N TYR A 438 -25.19 -12.11 -30.43
CA TYR A 438 -26.27 -11.23 -30.89
C TYR A 438 -26.57 -11.43 -32.37
N LYS A 439 -25.53 -11.46 -33.23
CA LYS A 439 -25.69 -11.75 -34.67
C LYS A 439 -26.34 -13.11 -34.92
N TYR A 440 -25.91 -14.14 -34.20
CA TYR A 440 -26.48 -15.47 -34.31
C TYR A 440 -27.96 -15.52 -33.90
N LEU A 441 -28.35 -14.86 -32.80
CA LEU A 441 -29.74 -14.79 -32.35
C LEU A 441 -30.64 -14.09 -33.37
N ILE A 442 -30.16 -13.03 -34.01
CA ILE A 442 -30.93 -12.35 -35.08
C ILE A 442 -31.13 -13.28 -36.28
N ILE A 443 -30.09 -14.02 -36.71
CA ILE A 443 -30.21 -15.01 -37.79
C ILE A 443 -31.23 -16.09 -37.40
N LEU A 444 -31.14 -16.62 -36.17
CA LEU A 444 -32.03 -17.65 -35.67
C LEU A 444 -33.50 -17.19 -35.65
N ILE A 445 -33.77 -16.01 -35.11
CA ILE A 445 -35.13 -15.42 -35.07
C ILE A 445 -35.65 -15.21 -36.50
N THR A 446 -34.80 -14.77 -37.43
CA THR A 446 -35.18 -14.56 -38.82
C THR A 446 -35.60 -15.87 -39.49
N VAL A 447 -34.83 -16.95 -39.30
CA VAL A 447 -35.16 -18.28 -39.82
C VAL A 447 -36.46 -18.80 -39.21
N VAL A 448 -36.59 -18.73 -37.88
CA VAL A 448 -37.79 -19.19 -37.16
C VAL A 448 -39.03 -18.43 -37.63
N SER A 449 -38.96 -17.11 -37.73
CA SER A 449 -40.06 -16.29 -38.24
C SER A 449 -40.41 -16.64 -39.69
N THR A 450 -39.42 -16.89 -40.54
CA THR A 450 -39.65 -17.32 -41.93
C THR A 450 -40.39 -18.66 -41.99
N VAL A 451 -40.01 -19.63 -41.15
CA VAL A 451 -40.71 -20.94 -41.08
C VAL A 451 -42.15 -20.77 -40.63
N PHE A 452 -42.42 -19.95 -39.60
CA PHE A 452 -43.79 -19.67 -39.16
C PHE A 452 -44.64 -18.98 -40.23
N LEU A 453 -44.04 -18.10 -41.04
CA LEU A 453 -44.72 -17.47 -42.17
C LEU A 453 -45.04 -18.47 -43.29
N ILE A 454 -44.12 -19.39 -43.61
CA ILE A 454 -44.35 -20.45 -44.62
C ILE A 454 -45.46 -21.40 -44.14
N ILE A 455 -45.39 -21.88 -42.91
CA ILE A 455 -46.42 -22.78 -42.33
C ILE A 455 -47.77 -22.06 -42.26
N GLY A 456 -47.80 -20.82 -41.76
CA GLY A 456 -49.01 -20.01 -41.70
C GLY A 456 -49.60 -19.74 -43.09
N GLY A 457 -48.76 -19.44 -44.08
CA GLY A 457 -49.16 -19.23 -45.47
C GLY A 457 -49.76 -20.48 -46.11
N MET A 458 -49.13 -21.65 -45.91
CA MET A 458 -49.69 -22.92 -46.38
C MET A 458 -51.02 -23.25 -45.70
N GLN A 459 -51.12 -23.07 -44.38
CA GLN A 459 -52.36 -23.28 -43.63
C GLN A 459 -53.47 -22.31 -44.05
N TRP A 460 -53.12 -21.09 -44.45
CA TRP A 460 -54.07 -20.09 -44.92
C TRP A 460 -54.65 -20.44 -46.31
N ILE A 461 -53.81 -20.95 -47.22
CA ILE A 461 -54.20 -21.35 -48.58
C ILE A 461 -54.97 -22.69 -48.56
N LEU A 462 -54.48 -23.67 -47.79
CA LEU A 462 -55.08 -25.00 -47.70
C LEU A 462 -56.27 -25.07 -46.73
N GLY A 463 -56.40 -24.10 -45.83
CA GLY A 463 -57.51 -23.99 -44.90
C GLY A 463 -58.80 -23.52 -45.58
N GLY A 464 -59.85 -24.33 -45.51
CA GLY A 464 -61.22 -23.97 -45.91
C GLY A 464 -61.77 -22.78 -45.11
N SER A 465 -62.99 -22.31 -45.42
CA SER A 465 -63.63 -21.10 -44.87
C SER A 465 -63.99 -21.13 -43.37
N GLY A 466 -63.28 -21.92 -42.55
CA GLY A 466 -63.55 -22.13 -41.12
C GLY A 466 -62.87 -21.13 -40.17
N SER A 467 -63.34 -21.15 -38.92
CA SER A 467 -63.01 -20.27 -37.78
C SER A 467 -61.54 -20.22 -37.33
N GLY A 468 -60.64 -20.98 -37.96
CA GLY A 468 -59.20 -20.99 -37.66
C GLY A 468 -58.38 -19.97 -38.46
N LYS A 469 -58.95 -19.33 -39.49
CA LYS A 469 -58.20 -18.36 -40.33
C LYS A 469 -57.68 -17.18 -39.52
N GLU A 470 -58.52 -16.58 -38.66
CA GLU A 470 -58.09 -15.43 -37.87
C GLU A 470 -56.96 -15.78 -36.89
N GLU A 471 -56.95 -16.99 -36.34
CA GLU A 471 -55.88 -17.47 -35.47
C GLU A 471 -54.56 -17.66 -36.24
N ILE A 472 -54.61 -18.20 -37.46
CA ILE A 472 -53.44 -18.34 -38.35
C ILE A 472 -52.88 -16.96 -38.71
N LYS A 473 -53.76 -16.01 -39.07
CA LYS A 473 -53.38 -14.63 -39.37
C LYS A 473 -52.73 -13.94 -38.16
N GLN A 474 -53.29 -14.12 -36.97
CA GLN A 474 -52.72 -13.55 -35.75
C GLN A 474 -51.33 -14.12 -35.46
N ARG A 475 -51.12 -15.43 -35.66
CA ARG A 475 -49.79 -16.06 -35.50
C ARG A 475 -48.77 -15.51 -36.49
N MET A 476 -49.15 -15.29 -37.75
CA MET A 476 -48.29 -14.66 -38.75
C MET A 476 -47.93 -13.22 -38.37
N ILE A 477 -48.91 -12.42 -37.93
CA ILE A 477 -48.70 -11.04 -37.47
C ILE A 477 -47.78 -11.00 -36.25
N ASN A 478 -47.98 -11.87 -35.27
CA ASN A 478 -47.14 -11.93 -34.08
C ASN A 478 -45.69 -12.30 -34.41
N SER A 479 -45.46 -13.19 -35.39
CA SER A 479 -44.11 -13.52 -35.87
C SER A 479 -43.44 -12.33 -36.57
N LEU A 480 -44.19 -11.58 -37.39
CA LEU A 480 -43.72 -10.34 -38.02
C LEU A 480 -43.37 -9.25 -36.99
N ILE A 481 -44.23 -9.05 -35.99
CA ILE A 481 -43.97 -8.09 -34.90
C ILE A 481 -42.71 -8.49 -34.13
N GLY A 482 -42.55 -9.78 -33.79
CA GLY A 482 -41.37 -10.28 -33.12
C GLY A 482 -40.08 -10.03 -33.91
N LEU A 483 -40.11 -10.22 -35.23
CA LEU A 483 -38.98 -9.94 -36.11
C LEU A 483 -38.67 -8.44 -36.18
N ILE A 484 -39.70 -7.58 -36.31
CA ILE A 484 -39.53 -6.12 -36.35
C ILE A 484 -38.94 -5.61 -35.04
N VAL A 485 -39.43 -6.09 -33.89
CA VAL A 485 -38.89 -5.73 -32.57
C VAL A 485 -37.43 -6.17 -32.43
N ALA A 486 -37.09 -7.38 -32.89
CA ALA A 486 -35.71 -7.87 -32.86
C ALA A 486 -34.75 -7.03 -33.73
N LEU A 487 -35.15 -6.67 -34.95
CA LEU A 487 -34.33 -5.86 -35.86
C LEU A 487 -34.23 -4.39 -35.41
N SER A 488 -35.33 -3.82 -34.92
CA SER A 488 -35.35 -2.44 -34.41
C SER A 488 -34.60 -2.28 -33.09
N SER A 489 -34.44 -3.35 -32.31
CA SER A 489 -33.66 -3.34 -31.06
C SER A 489 -32.24 -2.79 -31.27
N TYR A 490 -31.57 -3.18 -32.35
CA TYR A 490 -30.24 -2.64 -32.69
C TYR A 490 -30.28 -1.13 -32.95
N VAL A 491 -31.25 -0.68 -33.77
CA VAL A 491 -31.39 0.73 -34.13
C VAL A 491 -31.69 1.58 -32.89
N ILE A 492 -32.58 1.11 -32.01
CA ILE A 492 -32.92 1.80 -30.76
C ILE A 492 -31.70 1.92 -29.86
N LEU A 493 -31.00 0.81 -29.61
CA LEU A 493 -29.82 0.80 -28.74
C LEU A 493 -28.70 1.69 -29.30
N HIS A 494 -28.44 1.61 -30.62
CA HIS A 494 -27.44 2.42 -31.29
C HIS A 494 -27.77 3.92 -31.28
N THR A 495 -29.07 4.27 -31.39
CA THR A 495 -29.53 5.67 -31.35
C THR A 495 -29.44 6.27 -29.95
N ILE A 496 -29.75 5.50 -28.91
CA ILE A 496 -29.64 5.97 -27.51
C ILE A 496 -28.17 6.16 -27.15
N ASN A 497 -27.35 5.15 -27.40
CA ASN A 497 -25.91 5.23 -27.18
C ASN A 497 -25.19 4.17 -28.03
N PRO A 498 -24.32 4.57 -28.99
CA PRO A 498 -23.58 3.63 -29.80
C PRO A 498 -22.69 2.68 -28.98
N ASP A 499 -22.26 3.07 -27.76
CA ASP A 499 -21.49 2.23 -26.84
C ASP A 499 -22.28 0.99 -26.33
N LEU A 500 -23.62 0.98 -26.45
CA LEU A 500 -24.45 -0.17 -26.05
C LEU A 500 -24.37 -1.33 -27.06
N VAL A 501 -23.96 -1.04 -28.30
CA VAL A 501 -23.80 -2.03 -29.38
C VAL A 501 -22.36 -2.16 -29.85
N GLN A 502 -21.49 -1.20 -29.52
CA GLN A 502 -20.04 -1.23 -29.75
C GLN A 502 -19.32 -1.62 -28.45
N PHE A 503 -19.11 -2.92 -28.26
CA PHE A 503 -18.45 -3.42 -27.06
C PHE A 503 -16.97 -3.05 -27.05
N LYS A 504 -16.56 -2.29 -26.03
CA LYS A 504 -15.17 -1.90 -25.80
C LYS A 504 -14.37 -3.08 -25.27
N ALA A 505 -13.09 -3.16 -25.65
CA ALA A 505 -12.17 -4.13 -25.08
C ALA A 505 -12.00 -3.88 -23.58
N LEU A 506 -11.85 -4.96 -22.81
CA LEU A 506 -11.54 -4.87 -21.40
C LEU A 506 -10.13 -4.30 -21.24
N LYS A 507 -10.04 -3.08 -20.71
CA LYS A 507 -8.76 -2.42 -20.44
C LYS A 507 -8.22 -2.90 -19.10
N VAL A 508 -7.20 -3.75 -19.14
CA VAL A 508 -6.45 -4.16 -17.96
C VAL A 508 -5.18 -3.32 -17.94
N LEU A 509 -4.88 -2.67 -16.81
CA LEU A 509 -3.60 -1.97 -16.65
C LEU A 509 -2.48 -3.00 -16.77
N TYR A 510 -1.67 -2.90 -17.81
CA TYR A 510 -0.50 -3.74 -17.98
C TYR A 510 0.68 -3.00 -17.36
N ALA A 511 0.90 -3.26 -16.09
CA ALA A 511 2.18 -2.97 -15.48
C ALA A 511 3.19 -3.92 -16.14
N GLN A 512 3.92 -3.44 -17.15
CA GLN A 512 5.18 -4.09 -17.45
C GLN A 512 5.96 -4.09 -16.14
N PRO A 513 6.51 -5.24 -15.70
CA PRO A 513 7.71 -5.16 -14.91
C PRO A 513 8.72 -4.47 -15.81
N ASN A 514 8.79 -3.15 -15.70
CA ASN A 514 10.07 -2.48 -15.83
C ASN A 514 11.03 -3.37 -15.04
N GLU A 515 12.17 -3.74 -15.62
CA GLU A 515 13.24 -4.38 -14.87
C GLU A 515 13.55 -3.51 -13.65
N PHE A 516 12.82 -3.75 -12.57
CA PHE A 516 13.18 -3.41 -11.23
C PHE A 516 14.32 -4.37 -10.99
N PHE A 517 15.53 -3.87 -11.25
CA PHE A 517 16.72 -4.45 -10.70
C PHE A 517 16.41 -4.85 -9.26
N ALA A 518 16.51 -6.16 -9.03
CA ALA A 518 16.42 -6.76 -7.73
C ALA A 518 17.20 -5.89 -6.75
N THR A 519 16.51 -5.36 -5.75
CA THR A 519 17.19 -5.06 -4.49
C THR A 519 17.84 -6.38 -4.06
N PRO A 520 19.15 -6.42 -3.79
CA PRO A 520 19.75 -7.55 -3.09
C PRO A 520 19.00 -7.76 -1.77
N PRO A 521 19.01 -8.99 -1.22
CA PRO A 521 18.26 -9.31 -0.01
C PRO A 521 18.68 -8.36 1.12
N GLU A 522 17.71 -7.64 1.68
CA GLU A 522 17.85 -7.09 3.03
C GLU A 522 17.79 -8.27 4.00
N ASN A 523 18.95 -8.90 4.21
CA ASN A 523 19.32 -9.24 5.57
C ASN A 523 19.72 -7.91 6.21
N ASP A 524 18.97 -7.48 7.22
CA ASP A 524 19.51 -6.73 8.36
C ASP A 524 18.44 -6.77 9.47
N GLU A 525 18.25 -7.95 10.07
CA GLU A 525 18.16 -7.96 11.54
C GLU A 525 19.60 -7.78 12.04
N ASP A 526 19.78 -6.74 12.86
CA ASP A 526 20.94 -6.50 13.71
C ASP A 526 22.32 -6.49 13.00
N ASN A 527 22.81 -5.28 12.72
CA ASN A 527 24.16 -4.99 13.17
C ASN A 527 24.12 -4.07 14.42
N PRO A 528 24.26 -4.64 15.62
CA PRO A 528 24.48 -3.89 16.86
C PRO A 528 25.87 -3.22 16.89
N ASN A 529 26.70 -3.37 15.86
CA ASN A 529 28.00 -2.73 15.70
C ASN A 529 28.00 -1.66 14.59
N LEU A 530 26.99 -0.80 14.53
CA LEU A 530 27.33 0.59 14.22
C LEU A 530 27.50 1.34 15.54
N PRO A 531 28.74 1.45 16.06
CA PRO A 531 28.98 2.39 17.13
C PRO A 531 28.51 3.76 16.64
N ALA A 532 28.12 4.60 17.60
CA ALA A 532 27.98 6.01 17.36
C ALA A 532 29.22 6.51 16.57
N ASP A 533 29.05 6.75 15.27
CA ASP A 533 30.06 7.17 14.27
C ASP A 533 30.76 6.05 13.45
N THR A 534 30.26 5.78 12.23
CA THR A 534 30.99 5.03 11.19
C THR A 534 32.07 5.90 10.55
N THR A 535 33.20 6.02 11.23
CA THR A 535 34.38 6.74 10.74
C THR A 535 35.13 5.88 9.72
N ILE A 536 35.14 6.27 8.44
CA ILE A 536 36.11 5.75 7.45
C ILE A 536 37.51 6.30 7.67
N ALA A 537 37.61 7.27 8.59
CA ALA A 537 38.79 8.06 8.79
C ALA A 537 39.06 8.24 10.29
N ALA A 538 40.22 7.81 10.76
CA ALA A 538 40.64 7.98 12.14
C ALA A 538 41.53 9.22 12.29
N LYS A 539 41.55 9.82 13.49
CA LYS A 539 42.58 10.80 13.85
C LYS A 539 43.92 10.08 14.05
N PRO A 540 45.06 10.66 13.62
CA PRO A 540 46.38 10.10 13.93
C PRO A 540 46.67 10.17 15.44
N ASN A 541 47.16 9.09 16.04
CA ASN A 541 47.29 8.97 17.51
C ASN A 541 48.71 9.13 18.09
N ALA A 542 49.75 9.32 17.28
CA ALA A 542 51.10 9.60 17.79
C ALA A 542 52.02 10.18 16.72
N GLN A 543 53.06 10.86 17.20
CA GLN A 543 54.15 11.52 16.45
C GLN A 543 54.90 10.58 15.47
N ASP A 544 54.68 9.26 15.54
CA ASP A 544 55.46 8.25 14.81
C ASP A 544 54.67 7.47 13.72
N GLU A 545 53.40 7.80 13.45
CA GLU A 545 52.57 7.13 12.42
C GLU A 545 52.09 8.06 11.28
N VAL A 546 52.69 9.24 11.14
CA VAL A 546 52.53 10.12 9.97
C VAL A 546 53.91 10.46 9.45
N THR A 547 54.55 9.48 8.80
CA THR A 547 55.70 9.79 7.94
C THR A 547 55.23 10.70 6.80
N SER A 548 56.18 11.38 6.17
CA SER A 548 56.05 12.04 4.86
C SER A 548 55.10 11.33 3.88
N ASP A 549 55.01 10.02 3.98
CA ASP A 549 54.33 9.12 3.07
C ASP A 549 52.80 9.23 3.18
N LEU A 550 52.26 9.51 4.38
CA LEU A 550 50.81 9.67 4.54
C LEU A 550 50.28 10.89 3.77
N PHE A 551 50.98 12.03 3.77
CA PHE A 551 50.50 13.23 3.06
C PHE A 551 50.79 13.15 1.55
N MET A 552 51.85 12.44 1.14
CA MET A 552 52.08 12.04 -0.24
C MET A 552 50.92 11.21 -0.81
N GLU A 553 50.36 10.28 -0.01
CA GLU A 553 49.24 9.40 -0.40
C GLU A 553 47.84 10.01 -0.16
N THR A 554 47.69 10.86 0.86
CA THR A 554 46.40 11.41 1.33
C THR A 554 46.22 12.91 1.09
N GLY A 555 47.08 13.55 0.30
CA GLY A 555 46.91 14.93 -0.20
C GLY A 555 46.59 14.99 -1.71
N ILE A 556 46.04 16.12 -2.19
CA ILE A 556 45.99 16.42 -3.62
C ILE A 556 47.31 17.07 -4.01
N ASN A 557 48.06 16.41 -4.90
CA ASN A 557 49.35 16.87 -5.39
C ASN A 557 49.29 17.02 -6.91
N GLY A 558 48.98 18.22 -7.38
CA GLY A 558 48.85 18.53 -8.81
C GLY A 558 48.70 20.02 -9.10
N PRO A 559 48.45 20.40 -10.37
CA PRO A 559 48.46 21.81 -10.80
C PRO A 559 47.41 22.70 -10.12
N LYS A 560 46.32 22.11 -9.59
CA LYS A 560 45.18 22.82 -8.97
C LYS A 560 45.33 23.02 -7.45
N ALA A 561 46.07 22.15 -6.79
CA ALA A 561 46.37 22.20 -5.36
C ALA A 561 47.60 21.33 -5.09
N ASN A 562 48.54 21.82 -4.28
CA ASN A 562 49.76 21.09 -3.93
C ASN A 562 49.85 20.91 -2.42
N GLY A 563 49.00 20.02 -1.90
CA GLY A 563 48.90 19.77 -0.48
C GLY A 563 50.25 19.33 0.12
N TRP A 564 51.02 18.53 -0.60
CA TRP A 564 52.33 18.05 -0.17
C TRP A 564 53.35 19.18 -0.02
N GLN A 565 53.45 20.09 -0.99
CA GLN A 565 54.32 21.27 -0.86
C GLN A 565 53.89 22.18 0.29
N ILE A 566 52.57 22.32 0.52
CA ILE A 566 52.04 23.09 1.66
C ILE A 566 52.47 22.43 2.97
N TRP A 567 52.31 21.11 3.09
CA TRP A 567 52.73 20.35 4.27
C TRP A 567 54.24 20.43 4.52
N GLN A 568 55.05 20.34 3.47
CA GLN A 568 56.50 20.50 3.56
C GLN A 568 56.93 21.90 4.02
N SER A 569 56.12 22.93 3.75
CA SER A 569 56.40 24.31 4.19
C SER A 569 56.18 24.56 5.69
N PHE A 570 55.53 23.63 6.40
CA PHE A 570 55.26 23.78 7.84
C PHE A 570 56.47 23.41 8.70
N SER A 571 56.73 24.23 9.72
CA SER A 571 57.63 23.85 10.82
C SER A 571 57.06 22.68 11.63
N GLU A 572 57.91 22.01 12.41
CA GLU A 572 57.48 20.90 13.26
C GLU A 572 56.37 21.29 14.26
N ASN A 573 56.39 22.51 14.78
CA ASN A 573 55.32 23.00 15.66
C ASN A 573 54.00 23.22 14.91
N GLN A 574 54.06 23.76 13.68
CA GLN A 574 52.88 23.92 12.83
C GLN A 574 52.28 22.57 12.42
N LYS A 575 53.12 21.57 12.12
CA LYS A 575 52.65 20.20 11.87
C LYS A 575 51.93 19.63 13.08
N LYS A 576 52.44 19.82 14.29
CA LYS A 576 51.79 19.39 15.54
C LYS A 576 50.42 20.04 15.76
N GLU A 577 50.26 21.30 15.36
CA GLU A 577 48.99 22.02 15.48
C GLU A 577 47.96 21.52 14.46
N VAL A 578 48.38 21.21 13.23
CA VAL A 578 47.48 20.76 12.16
C VAL A 578 47.09 19.29 12.28
N LEU A 579 47.99 18.43 12.76
CA LEU A 579 47.84 16.98 12.80
C LEU A 579 46.52 16.47 13.43
N PRO A 580 46.03 17.03 14.56
CA PRO A 580 44.78 16.58 15.20
C PRO A 580 43.50 16.83 14.39
N HIS A 581 43.60 17.60 13.30
CA HIS A 581 42.51 17.99 12.41
C HIS A 581 42.55 17.25 11.06
N LEU A 582 43.58 16.44 10.84
CA LEU A 582 43.70 15.55 9.68
C LEU A 582 43.08 14.18 9.97
N PHE A 583 42.85 13.42 8.90
CA PHE A 583 42.35 12.04 9.00
C PHE A 583 43.25 11.07 8.21
N LYS A 584 43.27 9.80 8.63
CA LYS A 584 43.81 8.66 7.88
C LYS A 584 42.69 7.70 7.48
N LEU A 585 42.70 7.15 6.26
CA LEU A 585 41.70 6.18 5.83
C LEU A 585 41.89 4.86 6.61
N ILE A 586 40.82 4.34 7.19
CA ILE A 586 40.84 3.08 7.95
C ILE A 586 39.87 2.02 7.38
N ALA A 587 38.91 2.43 6.55
CA ALA A 587 37.96 1.52 5.88
C ALA A 587 37.30 2.20 4.67
N ALA A 588 36.73 1.40 3.76
CA ALA A 588 35.82 1.88 2.72
C ALA A 588 34.36 1.95 3.27
N CYS A 589 33.48 2.71 2.61
CA CYS A 589 32.08 2.76 3.04
C CYS A 589 31.29 1.51 2.63
N PRO A 590 30.49 0.92 3.53
CA PRO A 590 29.52 -0.09 3.14
C PRO A 590 28.51 0.57 2.18
N GLY A 591 28.49 0.16 0.91
CA GLY A 591 27.59 0.73 -0.10
C GLY A 591 28.25 1.29 -1.38
N GLU A 592 29.58 1.23 -1.54
CA GLU A 592 30.25 1.57 -2.81
C GLU A 592 29.89 0.62 -3.98
N GLY A 593 29.08 -0.42 -3.76
CA GLY A 593 28.71 -1.45 -4.74
C GLY A 593 27.55 -1.13 -5.70
N ASN A 594 26.65 -0.19 -5.36
CA ASN A 594 25.45 0.11 -6.18
C ASN A 594 25.63 1.31 -7.12
N LEU A 595 26.85 1.49 -7.62
CA LEU A 595 27.19 2.59 -8.52
C LEU A 595 27.05 2.16 -9.98
N THR A 596 26.46 3.03 -10.78
CA THR A 596 26.37 2.87 -12.23
C THR A 596 26.94 4.10 -12.94
N ASN A 597 27.31 3.93 -14.21
CA ASN A 597 27.75 5.04 -15.04
C ASN A 597 26.52 5.83 -15.53
N ILE A 598 26.60 7.14 -15.43
CA ILE A 598 25.66 8.02 -16.10
C ILE A 598 25.84 7.84 -17.62
N THR A 599 24.73 7.55 -18.30
CA THR A 599 24.67 7.41 -19.76
C THR A 599 23.47 8.17 -20.30
N GLY A 600 23.63 8.73 -21.51
CA GLY A 600 22.58 9.46 -22.20
C GLY A 600 22.38 10.91 -21.73
N ILE A 601 23.29 11.45 -20.91
CA ILE A 601 23.22 12.84 -20.44
C ILE A 601 24.50 13.57 -20.87
N PRO A 602 24.44 14.46 -21.88
CA PRO A 602 25.59 15.19 -22.37
C PRO A 602 26.33 15.93 -21.25
N GLY A 603 27.66 15.77 -21.19
CA GLY A 603 28.51 16.37 -20.15
C GLY A 603 28.68 15.52 -18.88
N TRP A 604 27.82 14.53 -18.64
CA TRP A 604 27.87 13.68 -17.44
C TRP A 604 28.25 12.21 -17.75
N ASN A 605 28.32 11.85 -19.03
CA ASN A 605 28.61 10.48 -19.45
C ASN A 605 29.90 9.92 -18.82
N GLY A 606 29.81 8.72 -18.25
CA GLY A 606 30.93 8.02 -17.61
C GLY A 606 31.22 8.44 -16.17
N MET A 607 30.54 9.45 -15.63
CA MET A 607 30.56 9.73 -14.18
C MET A 607 29.74 8.69 -13.43
N LYS A 608 30.15 8.33 -12.22
CA LYS A 608 29.44 7.35 -11.39
C LYS A 608 28.36 8.03 -10.54
N ILE A 609 27.20 7.38 -10.44
CA ILE A 609 26.07 7.77 -9.59
C ILE A 609 25.48 6.51 -8.96
N ASN A 610 24.78 6.63 -7.84
CA ASN A 610 24.01 5.51 -7.30
C ASN A 610 22.90 5.10 -8.30
N SER A 611 22.70 3.80 -8.51
CA SER A 611 21.70 3.28 -9.44
C SER A 611 20.29 3.81 -9.16
N GLN A 612 19.92 3.98 -7.88
CA GLN A 612 18.61 4.52 -7.48
C GLN A 612 18.44 6.01 -7.84
N ALA A 613 19.54 6.73 -8.00
CA ALA A 613 19.53 8.16 -8.30
C ALA A 613 19.62 8.46 -9.81
N LEU A 614 19.94 7.46 -10.67
CA LEU A 614 20.11 7.68 -12.11
C LEU A 614 18.82 8.12 -12.81
N GLU A 615 17.70 7.43 -12.60
CA GLU A 615 16.42 7.80 -13.23
C GLU A 615 15.86 9.15 -12.74
N PRO A 616 15.86 9.43 -11.42
CA PRO A 616 15.58 10.77 -10.91
C PRO A 616 16.48 11.84 -11.54
N PHE A 617 17.77 11.55 -11.73
CA PHE A 617 18.69 12.50 -12.36
C PHE A 617 18.37 12.73 -13.84
N ARG A 618 17.97 11.68 -14.58
CA ARG A 618 17.45 11.78 -15.96
C ARG A 618 16.19 12.64 -16.02
N LYS A 619 15.27 12.45 -15.07
CA LYS A 619 14.05 13.26 -14.95
C LYS A 619 14.38 14.75 -14.74
N ALA A 620 15.33 15.07 -13.86
CA ALA A 620 15.80 16.44 -13.65
C ALA A 620 16.40 17.05 -14.93
N ASN A 621 17.25 16.31 -15.65
CA ASN A 621 17.85 16.77 -16.90
C ASN A 621 16.82 16.97 -18.02
N LYS A 622 15.84 16.07 -18.14
CA LYS A 622 14.73 16.20 -19.08
C LYS A 622 13.90 17.45 -18.79
N LEU A 623 13.51 17.65 -17.53
CA LEU A 623 12.73 18.82 -17.12
C LEU A 623 13.52 20.13 -17.31
N ALA A 624 14.82 20.14 -17.01
CA ALA A 624 15.67 21.30 -17.28
C ALA A 624 15.66 21.66 -18.78
N SER A 625 15.79 20.66 -19.66
CA SER A 625 15.73 20.85 -21.12
C SER A 625 14.38 21.40 -21.57
N GLU A 626 13.27 20.86 -21.06
CA GLU A 626 11.91 21.34 -21.34
C GLU A 626 11.68 22.80 -20.88
N LEU A 627 12.41 23.26 -19.86
CA LEU A 627 12.38 24.64 -19.37
C LEU A 627 13.40 25.55 -20.07
N GLY A 628 14.18 25.05 -21.03
CA GLY A 628 15.18 25.83 -21.77
C GLY A 628 16.53 25.96 -21.06
N PHE A 629 16.89 25.02 -20.20
CA PHE A 629 18.13 24.99 -19.44
C PHE A 629 18.98 23.74 -19.77
N VAL A 630 20.30 23.89 -19.64
CA VAL A 630 21.26 22.78 -19.69
C VAL A 630 21.95 22.67 -18.34
N LEU A 631 21.96 21.46 -17.77
CA LEU A 631 22.67 21.15 -16.54
C LEU A 631 24.06 20.61 -16.85
N TYR A 632 25.08 21.06 -16.11
CA TYR A 632 26.46 20.61 -16.30
C TYR A 632 27.16 20.25 -14.98
N PRO A 633 28.12 19.31 -15.01
CA PRO A 633 28.69 18.73 -13.79
C PRO A 633 29.37 19.74 -12.87
N GLY A 634 28.99 19.71 -11.60
CA GLY A 634 29.77 20.24 -10.47
C GLY A 634 30.44 19.11 -9.68
N GLY A 635 29.76 17.98 -9.52
CA GLY A 635 30.19 16.83 -8.70
C GLY A 635 29.13 15.73 -8.64
N VAL A 636 29.54 14.47 -8.47
CA VAL A 636 28.65 13.29 -8.35
C VAL A 636 29.24 12.35 -7.30
N TYR A 637 29.31 11.03 -7.54
CA TYR A 637 30.00 10.11 -6.65
C TYR A 637 31.45 10.51 -6.45
N ARG A 638 31.89 10.47 -5.20
CA ARG A 638 33.24 10.78 -4.80
C ARG A 638 33.77 9.67 -3.90
N PRO A 639 34.81 8.93 -4.32
CA PRO A 639 35.40 7.88 -3.50
C PRO A 639 35.90 8.41 -2.15
N SER A 640 35.82 7.56 -1.13
CA SER A 640 36.32 7.79 0.23
C SER A 640 37.75 8.36 0.27
N ALA A 641 38.67 7.76 -0.49
CA ALA A 641 40.06 8.25 -0.61
C ALA A 641 40.15 9.67 -1.23
N THR A 642 39.28 9.99 -2.19
CA THR A 642 39.24 11.34 -2.79
C THR A 642 38.66 12.37 -1.83
N GLN A 643 37.63 12.01 -1.05
CA GLN A 643 37.09 12.88 -0.01
C GLN A 643 38.11 13.16 1.09
N LEU A 644 38.88 12.15 1.50
CA LEU A 644 39.96 12.30 2.46
C LEU A 644 41.03 13.28 1.95
N ARG A 645 41.45 13.12 0.69
CA ARG A 645 42.41 14.01 0.03
C ARG A 645 41.96 15.46 0.01
N LEU A 646 40.68 15.70 -0.29
CA LEU A 646 40.09 17.05 -0.25
C LEU A 646 40.11 17.63 1.17
N TRP A 647 39.72 16.83 2.17
CA TRP A 647 39.71 17.28 3.56
C TRP A 647 41.09 17.70 4.05
N ASN A 648 42.08 16.80 3.95
CA ASN A 648 43.44 17.02 4.47
C ASN A 648 44.13 18.20 3.76
N THR A 649 44.00 18.27 2.43
CA THR A 649 44.53 19.40 1.64
C THR A 649 43.87 20.72 2.01
N GLY A 650 42.56 20.71 2.25
CA GLY A 650 41.81 21.89 2.66
C GLY A 650 42.25 22.44 4.01
N VAL A 651 42.41 21.57 5.02
CA VAL A 651 42.86 21.96 6.36
C VAL A 651 44.25 22.61 6.28
N ALA A 652 45.20 21.96 5.60
CA ALA A 652 46.56 22.48 5.44
C ALA A 652 46.58 23.82 4.68
N ALA A 653 45.90 23.93 3.54
CA ALA A 653 45.88 25.16 2.75
C ALA A 653 45.25 26.34 3.49
N ARG A 654 44.23 26.09 4.32
CA ARG A 654 43.57 27.13 5.12
C ARG A 654 44.42 27.58 6.30
N TYR A 655 45.08 26.63 6.97
CA TYR A 655 46.03 26.92 8.04
C TYR A 655 47.18 27.79 7.54
N GLN A 656 47.80 27.43 6.41
CA GLN A 656 48.88 28.20 5.78
C GLN A 656 48.47 29.66 5.48
N ARG A 657 47.20 29.88 5.15
CA ARG A 657 46.64 31.19 4.81
C ARG A 657 46.12 31.97 6.03
N GLY A 658 46.26 31.43 7.25
CA GLY A 658 45.78 32.08 8.48
C GLY A 658 44.27 32.31 8.52
N LEU A 659 43.48 31.47 7.84
CA LEU A 659 42.02 31.62 7.80
C LEU A 659 41.39 31.09 9.09
N SER A 660 40.48 31.82 9.72
CA SER A 660 39.75 31.36 10.91
C SER A 660 38.89 30.12 10.62
N GLY A 661 38.74 29.17 11.57
CA GLY A 661 37.95 27.96 11.33
C GLY A 661 38.57 27.01 10.29
N TRP A 662 39.89 27.04 10.12
CA TRP A 662 40.62 26.12 9.25
C TRP A 662 40.51 24.66 9.72
N GLU A 663 40.33 24.46 11.04
CA GLU A 663 40.25 23.19 11.77
C GLU A 663 39.12 22.27 11.28
N ASN A 664 38.08 22.85 10.67
CA ASN A 664 36.93 22.14 10.14
C ASN A 664 36.61 22.51 8.68
N ASN A 665 37.61 23.02 7.95
CA ASN A 665 37.45 23.54 6.58
C ASN A 665 36.42 24.68 6.45
N GLN A 666 36.03 25.36 7.54
CA GLN A 666 34.88 26.27 7.63
C GLN A 666 33.56 25.64 7.13
N GLY A 667 33.43 24.32 7.14
CA GLY A 667 32.28 23.62 6.56
C GLY A 667 32.24 23.61 5.02
N LYS A 668 33.28 24.10 4.33
CA LYS A 668 33.36 24.09 2.85
C LYS A 668 33.70 22.72 2.25
N ILE A 669 34.20 21.80 3.07
CA ILE A 669 34.51 20.43 2.68
C ILE A 669 33.92 19.53 3.75
N ALA A 670 33.06 18.60 3.36
CA ALA A 670 32.46 17.64 4.30
C ALA A 670 33.54 16.73 4.92
N ARG A 671 33.32 16.29 6.15
CA ARG A 671 34.21 15.30 6.78
C ARG A 671 34.21 13.98 5.98
N PRO A 672 35.36 13.28 5.87
CA PRO A 672 35.40 11.94 5.29
C PRO A 672 34.68 10.96 6.22
N SER A 673 33.40 10.74 5.96
CA SER A 673 32.49 9.84 6.70
C SER A 673 31.51 9.22 5.71
N CYS A 674 31.03 8.00 5.97
CA CYS A 674 29.97 7.40 5.15
C CYS A 674 28.63 8.14 5.20
N LYS A 675 28.49 9.09 6.12
CA LYS A 675 27.36 10.03 6.14
C LYS A 675 27.52 11.16 5.10
N SER A 676 28.67 11.30 4.44
CA SER A 676 28.91 12.32 3.42
C SER A 676 28.13 11.99 2.14
N PRO A 677 27.24 12.89 1.66
CA PRO A 677 26.30 12.55 0.59
C PRO A 677 26.93 12.11 -0.74
N HIS A 678 28.10 12.64 -1.11
CA HIS A 678 28.79 12.23 -2.34
C HIS A 678 29.40 10.84 -2.28
N LEU A 679 29.67 10.29 -1.08
CA LEU A 679 30.30 8.98 -0.93
C LEU A 679 29.31 7.83 -1.13
N SER A 680 28.00 8.09 -1.02
CA SER A 680 26.97 7.10 -1.35
C SER A 680 26.58 7.10 -2.83
N GLY A 681 27.04 8.10 -3.60
CA GLY A 681 26.62 8.33 -4.98
C GLY A 681 25.18 8.87 -5.12
N GLY A 682 24.51 9.17 -4.01
CA GLY A 682 23.16 9.75 -3.98
C GLY A 682 23.14 11.27 -3.99
N ALA A 683 24.28 11.94 -4.20
CA ALA A 683 24.36 13.39 -4.27
C ALA A 683 24.99 13.90 -5.57
N VAL A 684 24.49 15.04 -6.03
CA VAL A 684 24.97 15.75 -7.22
C VAL A 684 25.18 17.23 -6.89
N ASP A 685 26.32 17.76 -7.33
CA ASP A 685 26.54 19.20 -7.44
C ASP A 685 26.30 19.59 -8.90
N VAL A 686 25.39 20.53 -9.11
CA VAL A 686 24.85 20.84 -10.43
C VAL A 686 25.02 22.32 -10.72
N ASN A 687 25.56 22.60 -11.89
CA ASN A 687 25.53 23.93 -12.45
C ASN A 687 24.49 24.00 -13.58
N MET A 688 23.99 25.19 -13.90
CA MET A 688 22.91 25.38 -14.86
C MET A 688 23.19 26.54 -15.80
N LYS A 689 22.87 26.39 -17.09
CA LYS A 689 22.92 27.46 -18.10
C LYS A 689 21.55 27.62 -18.74
N TYR A 690 21.05 28.86 -18.79
CA TYR A 690 19.87 29.21 -19.57
C TYR A 690 20.24 29.36 -21.04
N ILE A 691 19.55 28.64 -21.93
CA ILE A 691 19.93 28.57 -23.35
C ILE A 691 19.70 29.92 -24.03
N ALA A 692 18.56 30.58 -23.77
CA ALA A 692 18.17 31.78 -24.50
C ALA A 692 19.07 32.99 -24.22
N SER A 693 19.44 33.24 -22.96
CA SER A 693 20.30 34.38 -22.60
C SER A 693 21.78 34.01 -22.40
N GLY A 694 22.10 32.72 -22.32
CA GLY A 694 23.42 32.23 -21.97
C GLY A 694 23.79 32.41 -20.49
N LYS A 695 22.90 32.95 -19.64
CA LYS A 695 23.15 33.14 -18.21
C LYS A 695 23.50 31.82 -17.53
N LYS A 696 24.57 31.83 -16.73
CA LYS A 696 25.08 30.66 -16.00
C LYS A 696 24.84 30.83 -14.50
N LEU A 697 24.44 29.75 -13.85
CA LEU A 697 24.41 29.58 -12.41
C LEU A 697 25.41 28.47 -12.07
N ALA A 698 26.55 28.86 -11.51
CA ALA A 698 27.59 27.94 -11.08
C ALA A 698 27.56 27.72 -9.56
N ALA A 699 28.19 26.65 -9.10
CA ALA A 699 28.51 26.45 -7.69
C ALA A 699 29.32 27.65 -7.16
N SER A 700 29.00 28.09 -5.95
CA SER A 700 29.64 29.25 -5.31
C SER A 700 30.08 28.89 -3.89
N ASP A 701 30.35 29.89 -3.05
CA ASP A 701 30.60 29.64 -1.63
C ASP A 701 29.29 29.26 -0.90
N PRO A 702 29.33 28.34 0.09
CA PRO A 702 28.18 28.01 0.91
C PRO A 702 27.69 29.24 1.69
N PHE A 703 26.38 29.43 1.78
CA PHE A 703 25.79 30.53 2.53
C PHE A 703 25.49 30.10 3.97
N LYS A 704 25.78 30.95 4.94
CA LYS A 704 25.28 30.77 6.32
C LYS A 704 23.79 31.11 6.35
N ILE A 705 22.96 30.09 6.47
CA ILE A 705 21.50 30.22 6.47
C ILE A 705 20.93 30.10 7.89
N THR A 706 19.98 30.98 8.20
CA THR A 706 19.07 30.93 9.34
C THR A 706 17.64 31.11 8.82
N LYS A 707 16.63 30.70 9.58
CA LYS A 707 15.21 30.94 9.22
C LYS A 707 14.94 32.42 8.89
N SER A 708 15.61 33.36 9.57
CA SER A 708 15.45 34.79 9.34
C SER A 708 16.12 35.34 8.07
N ASN A 709 17.12 34.65 7.50
CA ASN A 709 17.87 35.16 6.35
C ASN A 709 17.70 34.32 5.07
N TYR A 710 17.01 33.18 5.15
CA TYR A 710 16.80 32.27 4.02
C TYR A 710 16.14 32.97 2.83
N ALA A 711 15.06 33.70 3.06
CA ALA A 711 14.33 34.43 2.02
C ALA A 711 15.23 35.45 1.29
N THR A 712 16.07 36.18 2.01
CA THR A 712 16.93 37.21 1.40
C THR A 712 18.18 36.65 0.71
N LYS A 713 18.67 35.48 1.13
CA LYS A 713 19.88 34.85 0.55
C LYS A 713 19.60 33.88 -0.60
N PHE A 714 18.47 33.17 -0.56
CA PHE A 714 18.12 32.14 -1.54
C PHE A 714 16.94 32.56 -2.43
N LEU A 715 15.83 33.01 -1.85
CA LEU A 715 14.61 33.33 -2.62
C LEU A 715 14.71 34.63 -3.44
N GLY A 716 15.86 35.31 -3.42
CA GLY A 716 16.13 36.52 -4.22
C GLY A 716 16.71 36.26 -5.61
N ASP A 717 16.96 35.01 -6.01
CA ASP A 717 17.50 34.66 -7.33
C ASP A 717 16.59 33.66 -8.05
N PRO A 718 15.90 34.05 -9.14
CA PRO A 718 14.95 33.18 -9.82
C PRO A 718 15.63 31.93 -10.41
N TYR A 719 16.92 31.98 -10.75
CA TYR A 719 17.62 30.83 -11.32
C TYR A 719 17.89 29.75 -10.27
N LYS A 720 18.09 30.12 -9.00
CA LYS A 720 18.21 29.16 -7.90
C LYS A 720 16.89 28.46 -7.62
N ILE A 721 15.79 29.20 -7.71
CA ILE A 721 14.42 28.67 -7.52
C ILE A 721 14.05 27.73 -8.66
N ILE A 722 14.39 28.07 -9.90
CA ILE A 722 14.18 27.18 -11.06
C ILE A 722 14.98 25.88 -10.90
N LEU A 723 16.25 25.97 -10.48
CA LEU A 723 17.06 24.78 -10.23
C LEU A 723 16.49 23.91 -9.10
N GLU A 724 16.06 24.52 -7.99
CA GLU A 724 15.37 23.82 -6.90
C GLU A 724 14.08 23.15 -7.38
N TYR A 725 13.27 23.84 -8.19
CA TYR A 725 12.05 23.30 -8.76
C TYR A 725 12.34 22.06 -9.63
N ILE A 726 13.30 22.16 -10.56
CA ILE A 726 13.68 21.06 -11.45
C ILE A 726 14.00 19.79 -10.66
N PHE A 727 14.83 19.93 -9.63
CA PHE A 727 15.28 18.81 -8.81
C PHE A 727 14.19 18.31 -7.86
N ASN A 728 13.41 19.20 -7.25
CA ASN A 728 12.29 18.83 -6.39
C ASN A 728 11.21 18.04 -7.15
N GLN A 729 10.86 18.45 -8.38
CA GLN A 729 9.94 17.71 -9.26
C GLN A 729 10.50 16.35 -9.67
N ALA A 730 11.84 16.24 -9.71
CA ALA A 730 12.53 14.98 -9.92
C ALA A 730 12.71 14.15 -8.65
N GLY A 731 12.20 14.62 -7.50
CA GLY A 731 12.24 13.92 -6.22
C GLY A 731 13.54 14.12 -5.43
N TRP A 732 14.34 15.14 -5.73
CA TRP A 732 15.59 15.43 -5.02
C TRP A 732 15.40 16.46 -3.91
N LEU A 733 16.13 16.26 -2.82
CA LEU A 733 16.28 17.21 -1.73
C LEU A 733 17.42 18.18 -2.06
N ARG A 734 17.24 19.48 -1.81
CA ARG A 734 18.35 20.45 -1.81
C ARG A 734 18.92 20.67 -0.41
N LEU A 735 20.25 20.82 -0.31
CA LEU A 735 20.90 21.32 0.91
C LEU A 735 20.68 22.83 1.03
N CYS A 736 20.17 23.32 2.17
CA CYS A 736 19.77 24.73 2.27
C CYS A 736 20.94 25.69 1.98
N SER A 737 22.12 25.43 2.52
CA SER A 737 23.31 26.28 2.42
C SER A 737 23.98 26.30 1.05
N GLU A 738 23.62 25.37 0.15
CA GLU A 738 24.29 25.17 -1.14
C GLU A 738 23.23 25.08 -2.25
N HIS A 739 23.12 26.11 -3.10
CA HIS A 739 22.08 26.12 -4.16
C HIS A 739 22.32 25.11 -5.27
N TRP A 740 23.53 24.55 -5.35
CA TRP A 740 23.95 23.60 -6.38
C TRP A 740 23.90 22.14 -5.90
N HIS A 741 23.76 21.89 -4.59
CA HIS A 741 23.88 20.55 -4.01
C HIS A 741 22.51 19.89 -3.78
N PHE A 742 22.33 18.70 -4.36
CA PHE A 742 21.11 17.93 -4.29
C PHE A 742 21.38 16.48 -3.88
N GLU A 743 20.50 15.93 -3.06
CA GLU A 743 20.58 14.62 -2.45
C GLU A 743 19.33 13.77 -2.78
N TYR A 744 19.50 12.47 -2.95
CA TYR A 744 18.44 11.52 -3.29
C TYR A 744 18.65 10.15 -2.65
N GLY A 745 17.56 9.58 -2.14
CA GLY A 745 17.44 8.19 -1.71
C GLY A 745 18.44 7.81 -0.61
N VAL A 746 19.59 7.30 -1.04
CA VAL A 746 20.65 6.66 -0.25
C VAL A 746 21.46 7.61 0.66
N THR A 747 21.11 8.89 0.69
CA THR A 747 21.78 9.89 1.56
C THR A 747 21.04 10.06 2.87
N VAL A 748 21.78 10.26 3.96
CA VAL A 748 21.21 10.45 5.32
C VAL A 748 20.26 11.66 5.38
N SER A 749 20.59 12.77 4.71
CA SER A 749 19.77 13.98 4.71
C SER A 749 18.42 13.72 4.04
N TYR A 750 18.43 13.01 2.90
CA TYR A 750 17.22 12.63 2.18
C TYR A 750 16.31 11.71 3.00
N GLY A 751 16.87 10.70 3.68
CA GLY A 751 16.10 9.83 4.56
C GLY A 751 15.43 10.54 5.75
N ARG A 752 15.90 11.75 6.10
CA ARG A 752 15.35 12.60 7.17
C ARG A 752 14.52 13.77 6.65
N TRP A 753 14.31 13.85 5.34
CA TRP A 753 13.64 14.97 4.71
C TRP A 753 12.13 14.91 4.91
N ASP A 754 11.56 15.95 5.51
CA ASP A 754 10.14 16.24 5.40
C ASP A 754 9.83 16.77 4.00
N LYS A 755 9.13 15.97 3.17
CA LYS A 755 8.79 16.29 1.78
C LYS A 755 7.96 17.57 1.61
N THR A 756 7.42 18.15 2.68
CA THR A 756 6.76 19.46 2.65
C THR A 756 7.75 20.63 2.67
N SER A 757 9.01 20.37 3.02
CA SER A 757 10.06 21.38 3.17
C SER A 757 10.88 21.54 1.90
N ARG A 758 11.31 22.77 1.59
CA ARG A 758 12.05 23.10 0.36
C ARG A 758 13.48 22.57 0.35
N CYS A 759 14.12 22.60 1.52
CA CYS A 759 15.50 22.20 1.73
C CYS A 759 15.74 21.76 3.17
N TRP A 760 16.90 21.14 3.41
CA TRP A 760 17.30 20.63 4.72
C TRP A 760 18.66 21.19 5.15
N ILE A 761 18.86 21.38 6.45
CA ILE A 761 20.17 21.62 7.07
C ILE A 761 20.24 21.02 8.48
N GLY A 762 20.95 19.90 8.64
CA GLY A 762 21.19 19.27 9.94
C GLY A 762 19.92 18.72 10.60
N ASN A 763 19.21 19.54 11.37
CA ASN A 763 17.95 19.17 12.03
C ASN A 763 16.80 20.15 11.73
N GLU A 764 17.04 21.15 10.89
CA GLU A 764 16.04 22.16 10.55
C GLU A 764 15.58 22.00 9.11
N THR A 765 14.26 22.05 8.93
CA THR A 765 13.63 22.14 7.63
C THR A 765 13.11 23.55 7.38
N TYR A 766 13.16 23.97 6.11
CA TYR A 766 12.79 25.31 5.67
C TYR A 766 11.61 25.24 4.71
N ASP A 767 10.49 25.83 5.08
CA ASP A 767 9.17 25.73 4.43
C ASP A 767 8.64 27.09 3.92
N GLN A 768 9.44 28.16 4.02
CA GLN A 768 9.02 29.51 3.65
C GLN A 768 8.51 29.59 2.20
N PRO A 769 7.34 30.21 1.96
CA PRO A 769 6.78 30.32 0.63
C PRO A 769 7.60 31.26 -0.26
N ILE A 770 7.55 31.03 -1.58
CA ILE A 770 8.17 31.91 -2.58
C ILE A 770 7.36 33.21 -2.63
N PRO A 771 7.99 34.39 -2.51
CA PRO A 771 7.30 35.66 -2.72
C PRO A 771 6.65 35.74 -4.10
N ASP A 772 5.45 36.29 -4.20
CA ASP A 772 4.71 36.33 -5.48
C ASP A 772 5.44 37.12 -6.58
N SER A 773 6.21 38.15 -6.20
CA SER A 773 7.09 38.88 -7.11
C SER A 773 8.13 37.96 -7.77
N MET A 774 8.67 37.03 -7.00
CA MET A 774 9.66 36.07 -7.47
C MET A 774 9.02 34.94 -8.29
N LYS A 775 7.80 34.49 -7.94
CA LYS A 775 7.04 33.57 -8.80
C LYS A 775 6.77 34.18 -10.18
N ALA A 776 6.40 35.46 -10.23
CA ALA A 776 6.19 36.18 -11.48
C ALA A 776 7.48 36.27 -12.32
N GLU A 777 8.63 36.54 -11.69
CA GLU A 777 9.92 36.58 -12.37
C GLU A 777 10.35 35.21 -12.91
N VAL A 778 10.16 34.14 -12.13
CA VAL A 778 10.41 32.76 -12.58
C VAL A 778 9.53 32.42 -13.77
N ASN A 779 8.21 32.66 -13.67
CA ASN A 779 7.25 32.38 -14.74
C ASN A 779 7.58 33.17 -16.01
N LYS A 780 8.09 34.40 -15.88
CA LYS A 780 8.58 35.21 -17.00
C LYS A 780 9.80 34.58 -17.69
N ILE A 781 10.73 34.01 -16.94
CA ILE A 781 11.93 33.36 -17.49
C ILE A 781 11.58 32.05 -18.19
N VAL A 782 10.73 31.22 -17.58
CA VAL A 782 10.38 29.89 -18.13
C VAL A 782 9.23 29.93 -19.15
N GLY A 783 8.49 31.03 -19.22
CA GLY A 783 7.37 31.22 -20.16
C GLY A 783 6.08 30.46 -19.83
N LYS A 784 5.96 29.90 -18.62
CA LYS A 784 4.76 29.18 -18.15
C LYS A 784 4.66 29.21 -16.61
N ASN A 785 3.48 28.95 -16.05
CA ASN A 785 3.30 28.90 -14.60
C ASN A 785 3.82 27.57 -14.03
N ILE A 786 4.87 27.60 -13.21
CA ILE A 786 5.49 26.41 -12.63
C ILE A 786 5.55 26.39 -11.09
N LEU A 787 5.21 27.49 -10.39
CA LEU A 787 5.40 27.66 -8.94
C LEU A 787 4.12 27.93 -8.16
#